data_AF-A0A9D3QFZ7-F1
#
_entry.id   AF-A0A9D3QFZ7-F1
#
_cell.length_a   1.000
_cell.length_b   1.000
_cell.length_c   1.000
_cell.angle_alpha   90.00
_cell.angle_beta   90.00
_cell.angle_gamma   90.00
#
_symmetry.space_group_name_H-M   'P 1'
#
loop_
_entity.id
_entity.type
_entity.pdbx_description
1 polymer ?
#
loop_
_entity_poly.entity_id
_entity_poly.type
_entity_poly.pdbx_seq_one_letter_code
_entity_poly.pdbx_strand_id
1 'polypeptide(L)'
;MPATWSFYLASVLIGIGAAMLLTAQGNYLVQNSDASTINRNTGLFWGLLQCSMLFGNLYVYFDWNGKTEITDDNRKTMFVALFVISVLGTLSFALLRKAPLQDEVSPEEEGQCLLTVHMRYKHKVTSAVRDTKSEFRTMLQLFCTKDILLLSFCMAYSGLELSFYSGVYGTCIGATANFGKAAKSLIGLSGILVGIGEIVGGGLFGLMCKNNHFRRTTVVLLGMVVHFIAFYLIFLNIPDDAPIVFKTSTQYEPYLVSSVSIAMLCIFLLGLGDSCFNTQLYSILGCVYGEQSASTFSIFKFIQSICAALAFFYSGYLLLSWQLLAMRRHASSEGKNVRVRFAPSPTGFLHLGGLRTALYNFIFAKKHGGTFILRMEDTDQSRLVPGAADGIEDMLEWAGIPPDESPRTGGDFGPYQQSQRLHMYSQAAQTLVDKGAAYHCFCSPQRLELLKKEALRSRQTPRYDNRCRHLRPDQVAEKLGQGQPHVIRFRLQEGVEPFEDMVFGWNRHEVAAVEGDPVIMKADGFPTYHLASVVDDHHMQISHVLRGTEWLISTSKHLLMYRAFGWTPPTFGHLPLLLNKDGSKLSKRQGDIFIEHFTKSGSLPEALLDIITNCGSGFTNNRAGRNLDELISEFEVSRITTHSALLDLEKLPEFNRIHLLQRINDEEKCGSLVKDLQGLIEQTYGSHIQESDVLHSEYIKRVLHLRKGHIHRLQDLVTPAYSYLWVRPSVPRGQLEGVSSEADTIITLVLELIQRHSKEFTTECLNLELRGLAKKMKSTKYSGVMKFLRLALSGQQQGPSVAEMMVSLGANEICHRLQKLLQQ
;
A
#
# COMPACT_ATOMS: atom_id res chain seq x y z
N MET A 1 -23.80 57.35 17.90
CA MET A 1 -22.80 56.32 17.53
C MET A 1 -23.30 54.99 18.07
N PRO A 2 -23.63 54.00 17.24
CA PRO A 2 -23.94 52.67 17.75
C PRO A 2 -22.68 52.13 18.45
N ALA A 3 -22.86 51.56 19.65
CA ALA A 3 -21.73 51.09 20.44
C ALA A 3 -21.28 49.71 19.94
N THR A 4 -19.98 49.45 19.88
CA THR A 4 -19.45 48.16 19.38
C THR A 4 -20.04 46.95 20.12
N TRP A 5 -20.31 47.10 21.43
CA TRP A 5 -20.96 46.07 22.23
C TRP A 5 -22.39 45.74 21.78
N SER A 6 -23.14 46.69 21.21
CA SER A 6 -24.50 46.44 20.73
C SER A 6 -24.51 45.53 19.51
N PHE A 7 -23.48 45.60 18.66
CA PHE A 7 -23.31 44.68 17.54
C PHE A 7 -22.97 43.27 18.01
N TYR A 8 -22.05 43.12 18.97
CA TYR A 8 -21.74 41.81 19.55
C TYR A 8 -22.96 41.18 20.23
N LEU A 9 -23.72 41.98 20.99
CA LEU A 9 -24.95 41.52 21.62
C LEU A 9 -25.99 41.07 20.58
N ALA A 10 -26.19 41.86 19.51
CA ALA A 10 -27.09 41.49 18.43
C ALA A 10 -26.65 40.20 17.73
N SER A 11 -25.36 40.01 17.46
CA SER A 11 -24.82 38.77 16.88
C SER A 11 -25.05 37.55 17.76
N VAL A 12 -24.90 37.69 19.09
CA VAL A 12 -25.20 36.61 20.05
C VAL A 12 -26.69 36.24 20.00
N LEU A 13 -27.59 37.22 19.98
CA LEU A 13 -29.04 36.98 19.91
C LEU A 13 -29.45 36.31 18.59
N ILE A 14 -28.90 36.75 17.46
CA ILE A 14 -29.12 36.13 16.15
C ILE A 14 -28.58 34.69 16.14
N GLY A 15 -27.41 34.46 16.73
CA GLY A 15 -26.80 33.13 16.86
C GLY A 15 -27.67 32.15 17.65
N ILE A 16 -28.26 32.61 18.76
CA ILE A 16 -29.22 31.80 19.55
C ILE A 16 -30.43 31.41 18.68
N GLY A 17 -31.02 32.37 17.96
CA GLY A 17 -32.14 32.10 17.06
C GLY A 17 -31.79 31.12 15.94
N ALA A 18 -30.62 31.28 15.32
CA ALA A 18 -30.13 30.38 14.28
C ALA A 18 -29.90 28.95 14.80
N ALA A 19 -29.30 28.80 15.99
CA ALA A 19 -29.08 27.50 16.62
C ALA A 19 -30.39 26.75 16.89
N MET A 20 -31.42 27.46 17.36
CA MET A 20 -32.75 26.89 17.58
C MET A 20 -33.39 26.43 16.27
N LEU A 21 -33.33 27.25 15.23
CA LEU A 21 -33.90 26.92 13.92
C LEU A 21 -33.19 25.74 13.25
N LEU A 22 -31.85 25.74 13.23
CA LEU A 22 -31.06 24.66 12.61
C LEU A 22 -31.24 23.32 13.32
N THR A 23 -31.39 23.32 14.65
CA THR A 23 -31.68 22.12 15.44
C THR A 23 -33.09 21.61 15.17
N ALA A 24 -34.07 22.52 15.15
CA ALA A 24 -35.47 22.19 14.84
C ALA A 24 -35.61 21.62 13.42
N GLN A 25 -34.86 22.15 12.46
CA GLN A 25 -34.83 21.66 11.07
C GLN A 25 -34.32 20.22 10.98
N GLY A 26 -33.20 19.89 11.64
CA GLY A 26 -32.66 18.53 11.64
C GLY A 26 -33.63 17.52 12.27
N ASN A 27 -34.28 17.91 13.38
CA ASN A 27 -35.30 17.09 14.01
C ASN A 27 -36.54 16.91 13.11
N TYR A 28 -37.02 17.98 12.49
CA TYR A 28 -38.15 17.93 11.56
C TYR A 28 -37.86 17.02 10.35
N LEU A 29 -36.64 17.07 9.82
CA LEU A 29 -36.21 16.19 8.72
C LEU A 29 -36.29 14.72 9.10
N VAL A 30 -35.87 14.35 10.32
CA VAL A 30 -35.95 12.97 10.84
C VAL A 30 -37.39 12.55 11.06
N GLN A 31 -38.23 13.40 11.65
CA GLN A 31 -39.65 13.08 11.88
C GLN A 31 -40.45 12.85 10.59
N ASN A 32 -39.99 13.41 9.46
CA ASN A 32 -40.65 13.30 8.16
C ASN A 32 -39.88 12.41 7.17
N SER A 33 -38.96 11.56 7.65
CA SER A 33 -38.16 10.65 6.82
C SER A 33 -38.00 9.28 7.46
N ASP A 34 -37.96 8.25 6.61
CA ASP A 34 -37.66 6.87 7.02
C ASP A 34 -36.25 6.47 6.56
N ALA A 35 -35.75 5.31 7.01
CA ALA A 35 -34.42 4.81 6.67
C ALA A 35 -34.14 4.73 5.14
N SER A 36 -35.17 4.53 4.32
CA SER A 36 -35.07 4.48 2.85
C SER A 36 -35.16 5.85 2.17
N THR A 37 -35.69 6.88 2.84
CA THR A 37 -35.98 8.19 2.25
C THR A 37 -35.12 9.32 2.83
N ILE A 38 -34.50 9.12 3.98
CA ILE A 38 -33.68 10.11 4.69
C ILE A 38 -32.53 10.67 3.84
N ASN A 39 -31.81 9.86 3.06
CA ASN A 39 -30.74 10.38 2.18
C ASN A 39 -31.31 11.36 1.13
N ARG A 40 -32.44 11.00 0.51
CA ARG A 40 -33.11 11.82 -0.52
C ARG A 40 -33.68 13.10 0.08
N ASN A 41 -34.42 12.97 1.17
CA ASN A 41 -35.07 14.09 1.83
C ASN A 41 -34.01 15.06 2.38
N THR A 42 -32.89 14.56 2.90
CA THR A 42 -31.75 15.39 3.32
C THR A 42 -31.16 16.18 2.16
N GLY A 43 -30.92 15.54 1.01
CA GLY A 43 -30.39 16.22 -0.18
C GLY A 43 -31.34 17.30 -0.72
N LEU A 44 -32.64 17.01 -0.80
CA LEU A 44 -33.67 17.97 -1.21
C LEU A 44 -33.79 19.13 -0.23
N PHE A 45 -33.80 18.83 1.08
CA PHE A 45 -33.85 19.83 2.13
C PHE A 45 -32.63 20.76 2.07
N TRP A 46 -31.43 20.18 1.92
CA TRP A 46 -30.19 20.94 1.78
C TRP A 46 -30.21 21.83 0.54
N GLY A 47 -30.61 21.30 -0.62
CA GLY A 47 -30.74 22.09 -1.84
C GLY A 47 -31.73 23.26 -1.70
N LEU A 48 -32.90 23.03 -1.11
CA LEU A 48 -33.89 24.09 -0.87
C LEU A 48 -33.39 25.15 0.11
N LEU A 49 -32.66 24.76 1.15
CA LEU A 49 -32.06 25.68 2.11
C LEU A 49 -31.06 26.63 1.41
N GLN A 50 -30.23 26.09 0.53
CA GLN A 50 -29.18 26.85 -0.15
C GLN A 50 -29.67 27.71 -1.32
N CYS A 51 -30.94 27.57 -1.73
CA CYS A 51 -31.59 28.57 -2.59
C CYS A 51 -31.57 29.98 -1.98
N SER A 52 -31.53 30.10 -0.64
CA SER A 52 -31.38 31.39 0.04
C SER A 52 -30.07 32.11 -0.34
N MET A 53 -28.98 31.37 -0.57
CA MET A 53 -27.69 31.90 -1.03
C MET A 53 -27.76 32.42 -2.47
N LEU A 54 -28.70 31.95 -3.30
CA LEU A 54 -28.91 32.50 -4.64
C LEU A 54 -29.62 33.86 -4.56
N PHE A 55 -30.79 33.91 -3.95
CA PHE A 55 -31.63 35.11 -3.98
C PHE A 55 -31.06 36.25 -3.13
N GLY A 56 -30.47 35.93 -1.98
CA GLY A 56 -29.83 36.92 -1.11
C GLY A 56 -28.62 37.58 -1.78
N ASN A 57 -27.73 36.78 -2.38
CA ASN A 57 -26.54 37.30 -3.05
C ASN A 57 -26.84 37.93 -4.41
N LEU A 58 -27.93 37.54 -5.09
CA LEU A 58 -28.40 38.20 -6.31
C LEU A 58 -28.79 39.66 -6.06
N TYR A 59 -29.48 39.92 -4.94
CA TYR A 59 -29.78 41.29 -4.51
C TYR A 59 -28.50 42.09 -4.22
N VAL A 60 -27.56 41.50 -3.50
CA VAL A 60 -26.25 42.13 -3.20
C VAL A 60 -25.47 42.42 -4.49
N TYR A 61 -25.45 41.48 -5.43
CA TYR A 61 -24.79 41.64 -6.72
C TYR A 61 -25.37 42.82 -7.51
N PHE A 62 -26.70 42.91 -7.64
CA PHE A 62 -27.33 44.02 -8.36
C PHE A 62 -27.21 45.37 -7.65
N ASP A 63 -27.34 45.40 -6.31
CA ASP A 63 -27.23 46.64 -5.55
C ASP A 63 -25.79 47.18 -5.51
N TRP A 64 -24.79 46.31 -5.49
CA TRP A 64 -23.38 46.70 -5.38
C TRP A 64 -22.65 46.80 -6.73
N ASN A 65 -23.28 46.39 -7.84
CA ASN A 65 -22.66 46.46 -9.17
C ASN A 65 -22.33 47.92 -9.55
N GLY A 66 -21.06 48.21 -9.80
CA GLY A 66 -20.59 49.55 -10.22
C GLY A 66 -20.50 50.60 -9.11
N LYS A 67 -20.81 50.29 -7.84
CA LYS A 67 -20.67 51.22 -6.71
C LYS A 67 -19.29 51.09 -6.04
N THR A 68 -18.60 52.20 -5.80
CA THR A 68 -17.31 52.24 -5.08
C THR A 68 -17.46 52.40 -3.57
N GLU A 69 -18.58 52.98 -3.11
CA GLU A 69 -18.94 53.16 -1.70
C GLU A 69 -20.40 52.78 -1.44
N ILE A 70 -20.67 52.18 -0.29
CA ILE A 70 -22.01 51.75 0.15
C ILE A 70 -22.60 52.86 1.02
N THR A 71 -23.55 53.61 0.49
CA THR A 71 -24.26 54.69 1.20
C THR A 71 -25.19 54.14 2.29
N ASP A 72 -25.51 54.95 3.30
CA ASP A 72 -26.41 54.55 4.39
C ASP A 72 -27.83 54.23 3.92
N ASP A 73 -28.29 54.83 2.82
CA ASP A 73 -29.60 54.51 2.24
C ASP A 73 -29.63 53.12 1.59
N ASN A 74 -28.53 52.67 0.97
CA ASN A 74 -28.42 51.29 0.48
C ASN A 74 -28.48 50.31 1.66
N ARG A 75 -27.81 50.63 2.77
CA ARG A 75 -27.82 49.79 3.99
C ARG A 75 -29.20 49.69 4.62
N LYS A 76 -29.93 50.80 4.71
CA LYS A 76 -31.32 50.82 5.20
C LYS A 76 -32.24 50.02 4.30
N THR A 77 -32.12 50.19 2.99
CA THR A 77 -32.93 49.45 2.00
C THR A 77 -32.69 47.94 2.12
N MET A 78 -31.43 47.52 2.21
CA MET A 78 -31.05 46.13 2.44
C MET A 78 -31.61 45.58 3.77
N PHE A 79 -31.52 46.35 4.86
CA PHE A 79 -32.05 45.95 6.16
C PHE A 79 -33.57 45.77 6.12
N VAL A 80 -34.31 46.73 5.53
CA VAL A 80 -35.78 46.65 5.41
C VAL A 80 -36.19 45.46 4.56
N ALA A 81 -35.51 45.23 3.42
CA ALA A 81 -35.79 44.09 2.54
C ALA A 81 -35.60 42.75 3.27
N LEU A 82 -34.46 42.57 3.95
CA LEU A 82 -34.16 41.35 4.71
C LEU A 82 -35.10 41.16 5.90
N PHE A 83 -35.49 42.25 6.58
CA PHE A 83 -36.45 42.20 7.69
C PHE A 83 -37.83 41.75 7.22
N VAL A 84 -38.35 42.29 6.11
CA VAL A 84 -39.63 41.87 5.53
C VAL A 84 -39.59 40.39 5.14
N ILE A 85 -38.52 39.93 4.50
CA ILE A 85 -38.33 38.51 4.14
C ILE A 85 -38.30 37.63 5.40
N SER A 86 -37.62 38.06 6.46
CA SER A 86 -37.57 37.33 7.74
C SER A 86 -38.95 37.23 8.40
N VAL A 87 -39.75 38.30 8.36
CA VAL A 87 -41.13 38.30 8.90
C VAL A 87 -42.02 37.36 8.10
N LEU A 88 -41.99 37.44 6.76
CA LEU A 88 -42.75 36.54 5.89
C LEU A 88 -42.35 35.07 6.07
N GLY A 89 -41.04 34.79 6.18
CA GLY A 89 -40.52 33.47 6.49
C GLY A 89 -41.01 32.96 7.84
N THR A 90 -41.01 33.80 8.86
CA THR A 90 -41.52 33.44 10.21
C THR A 90 -43.02 33.14 10.18
N LEU A 91 -43.81 33.93 9.44
CA LEU A 91 -45.25 33.70 9.27
C LEU A 91 -45.55 32.39 8.53
N SER A 92 -44.69 31.98 7.60
CA SER A 92 -44.86 30.71 6.87
C SER A 92 -44.79 29.47 7.76
N PHE A 93 -44.08 29.53 8.90
CA PHE A 93 -44.07 28.43 9.89
C PHE A 93 -45.44 28.18 10.52
N ALA A 94 -46.31 29.20 10.59
CA ALA A 94 -47.67 29.05 11.09
C ALA A 94 -48.57 28.23 10.13
N LEU A 95 -48.15 28.05 8.88
CA LEU A 95 -48.86 27.30 7.84
C LEU A 95 -48.35 25.85 7.71
N LEU A 96 -47.30 25.47 8.44
CA LEU A 96 -46.78 24.10 8.41
C LEU A 96 -47.79 23.14 9.03
N ARG A 97 -48.16 22.09 8.29
CA ARG A 97 -49.03 21.01 8.77
C ARG A 97 -48.38 20.33 9.97
N LYS A 98 -49.15 20.18 11.06
CA LYS A 98 -48.79 19.29 12.16
C LYS A 98 -48.74 17.85 11.62
N ALA A 99 -47.67 17.11 11.91
CA ALA A 99 -47.61 15.69 11.59
C ALA A 99 -48.82 14.98 12.22
N PRO A 100 -49.44 13.98 11.55
CA PRO A 100 -50.45 13.16 12.19
C PRO A 100 -49.79 12.50 13.42
N LEU A 101 -50.35 12.71 14.60
CA LEU A 101 -50.07 11.84 15.74
C LEU A 101 -50.45 10.43 15.26
N GLN A 102 -49.49 9.50 15.28
CA GLN A 102 -49.83 8.09 15.13
C GLN A 102 -50.81 7.75 16.25
N ASP A 103 -52.07 7.53 15.86
CA ASP A 103 -53.10 7.02 16.74
C ASP A 103 -52.64 5.69 17.33
N GLU A 104 -52.87 5.58 18.63
CA GLU A 104 -52.64 4.43 19.49
C GLU A 104 -53.23 3.15 18.88
N VAL A 105 -52.42 2.08 18.82
CA VAL A 105 -52.98 0.73 18.80
C VAL A 105 -53.32 0.36 20.24
N SER A 106 -54.62 0.44 20.53
CA SER A 106 -55.41 -0.25 21.57
C SER A 106 -54.93 -0.23 23.03
N PRO A 107 -55.71 0.42 23.92
CA PRO A 107 -55.91 -0.03 25.28
C PRO A 107 -57.36 -0.49 25.47
N GLU A 108 -57.60 -1.80 25.41
CA GLU A 108 -58.68 -2.38 26.22
C GLU A 108 -58.22 -2.37 27.67
N GLU A 109 -58.58 -1.32 28.41
CA GLU A 109 -59.23 -1.40 29.73
C GLU A 109 -59.38 0.00 30.33
N GLU A 110 -60.55 0.20 30.93
CA GLU A 110 -61.16 1.49 31.27
C GLU A 110 -60.45 2.29 32.37
N GLY A 111 -60.59 3.61 32.25
CA GLY A 111 -61.16 4.40 33.33
C GLY A 111 -60.19 5.12 34.25
N GLN A 112 -60.06 6.45 34.07
CA GLN A 112 -60.63 7.41 35.03
C GLN A 112 -60.29 8.87 34.69
N CYS A 113 -61.39 9.66 34.67
CA CYS A 113 -61.50 10.99 35.25
C CYS A 113 -60.79 12.18 34.58
N LEU A 114 -61.44 12.69 33.53
CA LEU A 114 -62.03 14.04 33.40
C LEU A 114 -61.74 15.09 34.51
N LEU A 115 -60.49 15.40 34.84
CA LEU A 115 -60.18 16.54 35.71
C LEU A 115 -58.74 17.02 35.52
N THR A 116 -58.40 17.70 34.41
CA THR A 116 -57.15 18.51 34.33
C THR A 116 -56.99 19.33 33.03
N VAL A 117 -58.06 19.96 32.52
CA VAL A 117 -57.89 20.89 31.37
C VAL A 117 -57.23 22.21 31.80
N HIS A 118 -57.41 22.65 33.05
CA HIS A 118 -56.81 23.89 33.57
C HIS A 118 -55.41 23.75 34.20
N MET A 119 -54.97 22.51 34.49
CA MET A 119 -53.61 22.22 34.98
C MET A 119 -52.59 22.00 33.84
N ARG A 120 -53.03 21.90 32.57
CA ARG A 120 -52.14 21.61 31.43
C ARG A 120 -51.31 22.80 30.93
N TYR A 121 -51.70 24.04 31.23
CA TYR A 121 -50.97 25.22 30.73
C TYR A 121 -49.79 25.59 31.62
N LYS A 122 -49.93 25.48 32.95
CA LYS A 122 -48.84 25.72 33.91
C LYS A 122 -47.83 24.57 33.95
N HIS A 123 -48.26 23.35 33.62
CA HIS A 123 -47.38 22.18 33.51
C HIS A 123 -46.54 22.16 32.22
N LYS A 124 -46.92 22.91 31.17
CA LYS A 124 -46.17 22.96 29.89
C LYS A 124 -44.91 23.80 29.94
N VAL A 125 -44.91 24.89 30.71
CA VAL A 125 -43.71 25.74 30.89
C VAL A 125 -42.73 25.08 31.87
N THR A 126 -43.26 24.35 32.87
CA THR A 126 -42.43 23.61 33.83
C THR A 126 -41.93 22.27 33.29
N SER A 127 -42.66 21.60 32.37
CA SER A 127 -42.20 20.40 31.67
C SER A 127 -41.20 20.71 30.56
N ALA A 128 -41.34 21.83 29.83
CA ALA A 128 -40.36 22.23 28.83
C ALA A 128 -38.97 22.47 29.45
N VAL A 129 -38.89 23.08 30.64
CA VAL A 129 -37.62 23.30 31.35
C VAL A 129 -37.06 22.00 31.95
N ARG A 130 -37.92 21.06 32.38
CA ARG A 130 -37.51 19.75 32.90
C ARG A 130 -37.03 18.81 31.78
N ASP A 131 -37.65 18.87 30.60
CA ASP A 131 -37.23 18.19 29.36
C ASP A 131 -35.95 18.82 28.79
N THR A 132 -35.77 20.14 28.87
CA THR A 132 -34.52 20.78 28.42
C THR A 132 -33.33 20.31 29.27
N LYS A 133 -33.52 20.09 30.58
CA LYS A 133 -32.46 19.59 31.48
C LYS A 133 -32.14 18.11 31.25
N SER A 134 -33.13 17.28 30.91
CA SER A 134 -32.89 15.88 30.54
C SER A 134 -32.24 15.79 29.15
N GLU A 135 -32.70 16.54 28.16
CA GLU A 135 -32.10 16.62 26.83
C GLU A 135 -30.67 17.16 26.87
N PHE A 136 -30.38 18.18 27.68
CA PHE A 136 -29.01 18.66 27.87
C PHE A 136 -28.10 17.61 28.52
N ARG A 137 -28.65 16.81 29.45
CA ARG A 137 -27.91 15.69 30.04
C ARG A 137 -27.66 14.58 29.02
N THR A 138 -28.66 14.25 28.19
CA THR A 138 -28.54 13.31 27.08
C THR A 138 -27.52 13.80 26.06
N MET A 139 -27.50 15.09 25.74
CA MET A 139 -26.50 15.73 24.88
C MET A 139 -25.08 15.53 25.44
N LEU A 140 -24.84 15.81 26.73
CA LEU A 140 -23.53 15.61 27.35
C LEU A 140 -23.10 14.13 27.37
N GLN A 141 -24.04 13.21 27.56
CA GLN A 141 -23.78 11.78 27.50
C GLN A 141 -23.45 11.33 26.08
N LEU A 142 -24.21 11.78 25.08
CA LEU A 142 -23.98 11.50 23.66
C LEU A 142 -22.65 12.07 23.18
N PHE A 143 -22.26 13.26 23.64
CA PHE A 143 -20.98 13.89 23.30
C PHE A 143 -19.77 13.01 23.67
N CYS A 144 -19.89 12.18 24.72
CA CYS A 144 -18.84 11.29 25.18
C CYS A 144 -18.89 9.88 24.53
N THR A 145 -19.86 9.62 23.64
CA THR A 145 -19.96 8.33 22.94
C THR A 145 -18.88 8.21 21.87
N LYS A 146 -18.36 7.00 21.67
CA LYS A 146 -17.31 6.74 20.68
C LYS A 146 -17.70 7.16 19.27
N ASP A 147 -18.95 6.96 18.91
CA ASP A 147 -19.48 7.23 17.57
C ASP A 147 -19.58 8.74 17.31
N ILE A 148 -20.08 9.52 18.28
CA ILE A 148 -20.10 10.99 18.18
C ILE A 148 -18.69 11.57 18.27
N LEU A 149 -17.79 11.01 19.09
CA LEU A 149 -16.39 11.44 19.14
C LEU A 149 -15.67 11.19 17.81
N LEU A 150 -15.91 10.05 17.16
CA LEU A 150 -15.37 9.78 15.82
C LEU A 150 -15.95 10.74 14.78
N LEU A 151 -17.26 10.98 14.83
CA LEU A 151 -17.94 11.86 13.90
C LEU A 151 -17.60 13.34 14.15
N SER A 152 -17.25 13.72 15.37
CA SER A 152 -16.87 15.09 15.78
C SER A 152 -15.74 15.65 14.92
N PHE A 153 -14.83 14.79 14.48
CA PHE A 153 -13.76 15.13 13.56
C PHE A 153 -14.31 15.60 12.21
N CYS A 154 -15.31 14.92 11.64
CA CYS A 154 -15.96 15.32 10.39
C CYS A 154 -16.81 16.57 10.58
N MET A 155 -17.48 16.71 11.72
CA MET A 155 -18.25 17.90 12.09
C MET A 155 -17.35 19.14 12.21
N ALA A 156 -16.18 18.98 12.83
CA ALA A 156 -15.17 20.02 12.98
C ALA A 156 -14.62 20.46 11.62
N TYR A 157 -14.31 19.51 10.73
CA TYR A 157 -13.88 19.80 9.37
C TYR A 157 -14.91 20.64 8.62
N SER A 158 -16.19 20.23 8.65
CA SER A 158 -17.27 21.01 8.02
C SER A 158 -17.40 22.42 8.60
N GLY A 159 -17.08 22.64 9.89
CA GLY A 159 -17.05 23.98 10.48
C GLY A 159 -15.88 24.85 10.00
N LEU A 160 -14.69 24.27 9.87
CA LEU A 160 -13.51 24.95 9.31
C LEU A 160 -13.74 25.32 7.85
N GLU A 161 -14.28 24.37 7.08
CA GLU A 161 -14.58 24.51 5.66
C GLU A 161 -15.64 25.60 5.42
N LEU A 162 -16.75 25.56 6.18
CA LEU A 162 -17.80 26.58 6.15
C LEU A 162 -17.23 27.99 6.24
N SER A 163 -16.31 28.23 7.17
CA SER A 163 -15.70 29.55 7.36
C SER A 163 -14.75 29.92 6.24
N PHE A 164 -14.07 28.93 5.67
CA PHE A 164 -13.14 29.15 4.59
C PHE A 164 -13.87 29.64 3.33
N TYR A 165 -14.88 28.91 2.83
CA TYR A 165 -15.54 29.34 1.59
C TYR A 165 -16.47 30.55 1.81
N SER A 166 -17.15 30.65 2.96
CA SER A 166 -18.10 31.75 3.22
C SER A 166 -17.43 33.07 3.59
N GLY A 167 -16.24 33.02 4.18
CA GLY A 167 -15.57 34.20 4.73
C GLY A 167 -14.18 34.45 4.15
N VAL A 168 -13.29 33.46 4.23
CA VAL A 168 -11.87 33.63 3.89
C VAL A 168 -11.67 33.75 2.38
N TYR A 169 -12.22 32.82 1.62
CA TYR A 169 -11.93 32.72 0.20
C TYR A 169 -12.59 33.85 -0.60
N GLY A 170 -13.84 34.19 -0.29
CA GLY A 170 -14.52 35.36 -0.88
C GLY A 170 -13.78 36.67 -0.60
N THR A 171 -13.23 36.86 0.60
CA THR A 171 -12.41 38.04 0.92
C THR A 171 -11.06 38.03 0.21
N CYS A 172 -10.41 36.87 0.03
CA CYS A 172 -9.18 36.74 -0.76
C CYS A 172 -9.39 37.16 -2.22
N ILE A 173 -10.51 36.77 -2.83
CA ILE A 173 -10.88 37.20 -4.19
C ILE A 173 -11.07 38.72 -4.23
N GLY A 174 -11.78 39.29 -3.25
CA GLY A 174 -11.96 40.73 -3.14
C GLY A 174 -10.66 41.52 -2.90
N ALA A 175 -9.66 40.88 -2.29
CA ALA A 175 -8.36 41.48 -1.98
C ALA A 175 -7.32 41.31 -3.09
N THR A 176 -7.53 40.42 -4.07
CA THR A 176 -6.56 40.14 -5.14
C THR A 176 -6.46 41.32 -6.12
N ALA A 177 -5.30 41.98 -6.20
CA ALA A 177 -5.14 43.21 -6.99
C ALA A 177 -5.30 42.98 -8.50
N ASN A 178 -4.90 41.80 -8.99
CA ASN A 178 -5.00 41.40 -10.40
C ASN A 178 -6.44 41.36 -10.94
N PHE A 179 -7.46 41.31 -10.07
CA PHE A 179 -8.88 41.32 -10.48
C PHE A 179 -9.46 42.73 -10.70
N GLY A 180 -8.68 43.78 -10.42
CA GLY A 180 -9.03 45.17 -10.76
C GLY A 180 -10.32 45.68 -10.09
N LYS A 181 -11.00 46.63 -10.74
CA LYS A 181 -12.20 47.32 -10.20
C LYS A 181 -13.41 46.41 -9.98
N ALA A 182 -13.41 45.20 -10.57
CA ALA A 182 -14.49 44.21 -10.43
C ALA A 182 -14.30 43.28 -9.20
N ALA A 183 -13.16 43.31 -8.51
CA ALA A 183 -12.86 42.39 -7.41
C ALA A 183 -13.94 42.36 -6.30
N LYS A 184 -14.54 43.51 -5.98
CA LYS A 184 -15.60 43.61 -4.96
C LYS A 184 -16.94 43.03 -5.41
N SER A 185 -17.32 43.16 -6.69
CA SER A 185 -18.57 42.58 -7.21
C SER A 185 -18.46 41.05 -7.36
N LEU A 186 -17.25 40.52 -7.52
CA LEU A 186 -16.97 39.08 -7.53
C LEU A 186 -17.27 38.40 -6.18
N ILE A 187 -17.31 39.13 -5.07
CA ILE A 187 -17.72 38.58 -3.75
C ILE A 187 -19.20 38.20 -3.78
N GLY A 188 -20.06 39.04 -4.37
CA GLY A 188 -21.48 38.71 -4.57
C GLY A 188 -21.67 37.52 -5.50
N LEU A 189 -20.91 37.48 -6.60
CA LEU A 189 -20.92 36.34 -7.52
C LEU A 189 -20.40 35.05 -6.86
N SER A 190 -19.46 35.15 -5.92
CA SER A 190 -18.96 33.99 -5.18
C SER A 190 -20.05 33.36 -4.31
N GLY A 191 -20.86 34.16 -3.61
CA GLY A 191 -21.95 33.63 -2.80
C GLY A 191 -23.01 32.89 -3.64
N ILE A 192 -23.27 33.37 -4.85
CA ILE A 192 -24.16 32.70 -5.80
C ILE A 192 -23.57 31.36 -6.24
N LEU A 193 -22.29 31.32 -6.64
CA LEU A 193 -21.65 30.10 -7.15
C LEU A 193 -21.47 29.02 -6.09
N VAL A 194 -21.20 29.39 -4.83
CA VAL A 194 -21.25 28.44 -3.70
C VAL A 194 -22.64 27.82 -3.61
N GLY A 195 -23.68 28.67 -3.60
CA GLY A 195 -25.08 28.21 -3.53
C GLY A 195 -25.44 27.28 -4.69
N ILE A 196 -25.03 27.60 -5.92
CA ILE A 196 -25.23 26.70 -7.08
C ILE A 196 -24.50 25.38 -6.87
N GLY A 197 -23.25 25.38 -6.40
CA GLY A 197 -22.49 24.16 -6.09
C GLY A 197 -23.19 23.29 -5.05
N GLU A 198 -23.67 23.90 -3.96
CA GLU A 198 -24.35 23.19 -2.88
C GLU A 198 -25.74 22.66 -3.29
N ILE A 199 -26.48 23.39 -4.13
CA ILE A 199 -27.76 22.96 -4.69
C ILE A 199 -27.56 21.79 -5.65
N VAL A 200 -26.56 21.90 -6.53
CA VAL A 200 -26.22 20.85 -7.51
C VAL A 200 -25.80 19.59 -6.77
N GLY A 201 -24.93 19.68 -5.76
CA GLY A 201 -24.54 18.52 -4.97
C GLY A 201 -25.70 17.96 -4.14
N GLY A 202 -26.43 18.79 -3.39
CA GLY A 202 -27.58 18.35 -2.61
C GLY A 202 -28.66 17.64 -3.45
N GLY A 203 -28.97 18.20 -4.63
CA GLY A 203 -29.94 17.65 -5.58
C GLY A 203 -29.46 16.37 -6.26
N LEU A 204 -28.25 16.36 -6.84
CA LEU A 204 -27.69 15.20 -7.53
C LEU A 204 -27.52 14.02 -6.57
N PHE A 205 -26.93 14.24 -5.39
CA PHE A 205 -26.66 13.14 -4.46
C PHE A 205 -27.93 12.64 -3.75
N GLY A 206 -28.90 13.52 -3.47
CA GLY A 206 -30.21 13.12 -2.96
C GLY A 206 -30.98 12.21 -3.93
N LEU A 207 -30.82 12.41 -5.24
CA LEU A 207 -31.45 11.58 -6.27
C LEU A 207 -30.64 10.32 -6.61
N MET A 208 -29.31 10.40 -6.65
CA MET A 208 -28.42 9.28 -6.99
C MET A 208 -28.34 8.22 -5.89
N CYS A 209 -28.54 8.57 -4.62
CA CYS A 209 -28.61 7.62 -3.50
C CYS A 209 -29.89 6.76 -3.47
N LYS A 210 -30.79 6.92 -4.46
CA LYS A 210 -31.98 6.06 -4.65
C LYS A 210 -31.62 4.71 -5.28
N ASN A 211 -30.51 4.64 -6.02
CA ASN A 211 -30.02 3.40 -6.63
C ASN A 211 -28.94 2.76 -5.73
N ASN A 212 -29.15 1.51 -5.32
CA ASN A 212 -28.25 0.70 -4.45
C ASN A 212 -26.79 0.57 -4.92
N HIS A 213 -26.43 1.09 -6.11
CA HIS A 213 -25.10 1.04 -6.68
C HIS A 213 -24.15 2.12 -6.12
N PHE A 214 -24.66 3.26 -5.67
CA PHE A 214 -23.84 4.32 -5.07
C PHE A 214 -23.93 4.27 -3.54
N ARG A 215 -22.86 3.83 -2.88
CA ARG A 215 -22.76 3.80 -1.42
C ARG A 215 -22.43 5.19 -0.88
N ARG A 216 -22.87 5.51 0.35
CA ARG A 216 -22.56 6.78 1.06
C ARG A 216 -21.08 7.17 0.99
N THR A 217 -20.20 6.18 1.07
CA THR A 217 -18.74 6.33 0.96
C THR A 217 -18.31 6.95 -0.37
N THR A 218 -18.97 6.65 -1.48
CA THR A 218 -18.63 7.17 -2.80
C THR A 218 -18.92 8.67 -2.91
N VAL A 219 -20.00 9.14 -2.27
CA VAL A 219 -20.36 10.57 -2.24
C VAL A 219 -19.35 11.36 -1.40
N VAL A 220 -18.96 10.83 -0.23
CA VAL A 220 -17.94 11.46 0.62
C VAL A 220 -16.57 11.48 -0.10
N LEU A 221 -16.18 10.39 -0.76
CA LEU A 221 -14.92 10.32 -1.52
C LEU A 221 -14.91 11.34 -2.68
N LEU A 222 -16.03 11.48 -3.38
CA LEU A 222 -16.16 12.48 -4.44
C LEU A 222 -16.02 13.91 -3.87
N GLY A 223 -16.66 14.20 -2.74
CA GLY A 223 -16.49 15.46 -2.02
C GLY A 223 -15.04 15.76 -1.66
N MET A 224 -14.31 14.75 -1.15
CA MET A 224 -12.87 14.87 -0.85
C MET A 224 -12.04 15.22 -2.09
N VAL A 225 -12.26 14.53 -3.21
CA VAL A 225 -11.54 14.78 -4.46
C VAL A 225 -11.84 16.18 -5.00
N VAL A 226 -13.10 16.60 -4.95
CA VAL A 226 -13.54 17.94 -5.38
C VAL A 226 -12.88 19.03 -4.54
N HIS A 227 -12.82 18.89 -3.20
CA HIS A 227 -12.10 19.82 -2.33
C HIS A 227 -10.61 19.84 -2.58
N PHE A 228 -9.99 18.68 -2.81
CA PHE A 228 -8.55 18.62 -3.09
C PHE A 228 -8.21 19.41 -4.36
N ILE A 229 -9.00 19.23 -5.42
CA ILE A 229 -8.86 19.99 -6.67
C ILE A 229 -9.08 21.49 -6.41
N ALA A 230 -10.12 21.84 -5.67
CA ALA A 230 -10.41 23.24 -5.35
C ALA A 230 -9.26 23.90 -4.56
N PHE A 231 -8.79 23.30 -3.47
CA PHE A 231 -7.70 23.84 -2.67
C PHE A 231 -6.39 23.95 -3.44
N TYR A 232 -6.09 22.98 -4.31
CA TYR A 232 -4.89 23.02 -5.16
C TYR A 232 -4.98 24.16 -6.19
N LEU A 233 -6.12 24.33 -6.85
CA LEU A 233 -6.32 25.44 -7.78
C LEU A 233 -6.29 26.81 -7.08
N ILE A 234 -6.81 26.90 -5.85
CA ILE A 234 -6.74 28.11 -5.04
C ILE A 234 -5.28 28.47 -4.71
N PHE A 235 -4.49 27.48 -4.28
CA PHE A 235 -3.06 27.64 -4.00
C PHE A 235 -2.29 28.19 -5.20
N LEU A 236 -2.64 27.77 -6.41
CA LEU A 236 -1.98 28.23 -7.63
C LEU A 236 -2.45 29.61 -8.10
N ASN A 237 -3.74 29.94 -7.91
CA ASN A 237 -4.38 31.08 -8.56
C ASN A 237 -4.46 32.36 -7.70
N ILE A 238 -4.43 32.24 -6.37
CA ILE A 238 -4.63 33.35 -5.43
C ILE A 238 -3.33 33.66 -4.65
N PRO A 239 -2.95 34.94 -4.47
CA PRO A 239 -1.81 35.34 -3.66
C PRO A 239 -1.87 34.83 -2.22
N ASP A 240 -0.73 34.41 -1.68
CA ASP A 240 -0.65 33.79 -0.34
C ASP A 240 -1.00 34.76 0.80
N ASP A 241 -0.72 36.05 0.63
CA ASP A 241 -1.01 37.11 1.59
C ASP A 241 -2.40 37.74 1.41
N ALA A 242 -3.20 37.30 0.43
CA ALA A 242 -4.55 37.82 0.18
C ALA A 242 -5.47 37.89 1.43
N PRO A 243 -5.43 36.94 2.39
CA PRO A 243 -6.21 37.04 3.64
C PRO A 243 -5.77 38.18 4.58
N ILE A 244 -4.52 38.65 4.49
CA ILE A 244 -3.90 39.62 5.40
C ILE A 244 -3.49 40.94 4.72
N VAL A 245 -3.66 41.05 3.40
CA VAL A 245 -3.28 42.18 2.54
C VAL A 245 -3.76 43.54 3.04
N PHE A 246 -4.84 43.62 3.82
CA PHE A 246 -5.29 44.88 4.43
C PHE A 246 -4.29 45.49 5.43
N LYS A 247 -3.19 44.80 5.76
CA LYS A 247 -2.11 45.25 6.65
C LYS A 247 -0.76 45.46 5.95
N THR A 248 -0.61 45.12 4.66
CA THR A 248 0.66 45.15 3.92
C THR A 248 0.51 45.89 2.58
N SER A 249 1.50 46.68 2.18
CA SER A 249 1.47 47.52 0.97
C SER A 249 1.92 46.81 -0.32
N THR A 250 2.27 45.52 -0.25
CA THR A 250 2.78 44.70 -1.36
C THR A 250 2.11 43.32 -1.35
N GLN A 251 1.68 42.81 -2.51
CA GLN A 251 1.13 41.45 -2.69
C GLN A 251 2.19 40.47 -3.15
N TYR A 252 2.17 39.23 -2.66
CA TYR A 252 2.99 38.17 -3.22
C TYR A 252 2.52 37.76 -4.61
N GLU A 253 3.47 37.36 -5.47
CA GLU A 253 3.13 36.84 -6.79
C GLU A 253 2.56 35.42 -6.66
N PRO A 254 1.34 35.17 -7.18
CA PRO A 254 0.78 33.82 -7.25
C PRO A 254 1.52 32.99 -8.31
N TYR A 255 1.50 31.65 -8.15
CA TYR A 255 2.18 30.72 -9.06
C TYR A 255 1.60 30.75 -10.49
N LEU A 256 0.31 31.07 -10.64
CA LEU A 256 -0.35 31.33 -11.92
C LEU A 256 -0.82 32.78 -11.96
N VAL A 257 -0.87 33.36 -13.16
CA VAL A 257 -1.55 34.64 -13.39
C VAL A 257 -3.00 34.50 -12.93
N SER A 258 -3.39 35.29 -11.92
CA SER A 258 -4.70 35.18 -11.29
C SER A 258 -5.82 35.32 -12.32
N SER A 259 -6.61 34.26 -12.47
CA SER A 259 -7.75 34.19 -13.36
C SER A 259 -9.06 34.20 -12.56
N VAL A 260 -9.96 35.10 -12.94
CA VAL A 260 -11.32 35.18 -12.36
C VAL A 260 -12.08 33.88 -12.63
N SER A 261 -11.95 33.30 -13.83
CA SER A 261 -12.64 32.05 -14.18
C SER A 261 -12.21 30.88 -13.31
N ILE A 262 -10.91 30.75 -12.99
CA ILE A 262 -10.40 29.72 -12.09
C ILE A 262 -10.88 29.97 -10.66
N ALA A 263 -10.87 31.23 -10.21
CA ALA A 263 -11.36 31.59 -8.88
C ALA A 263 -12.85 31.22 -8.71
N MET A 264 -13.68 31.56 -9.70
CA MET A 264 -15.12 31.24 -9.74
C MET A 264 -15.38 29.72 -9.80
N LEU A 265 -14.57 28.97 -10.56
CA LEU A 265 -14.66 27.51 -10.58
C LEU A 265 -14.35 26.91 -9.21
N CYS A 266 -13.30 27.38 -8.53
CA CYS A 266 -12.95 26.91 -7.19
C CYS A 266 -14.08 27.16 -6.18
N ILE A 267 -14.76 28.30 -6.26
CA ILE A 267 -15.91 28.63 -5.41
C ILE A 267 -17.05 27.62 -5.60
N PHE A 268 -17.39 27.32 -6.86
CA PHE A 268 -18.40 26.33 -7.18
C PHE A 268 -18.01 24.93 -6.66
N LEU A 269 -16.74 24.54 -6.83
CA LEU A 269 -16.22 23.26 -6.34
C LEU A 269 -16.23 23.18 -4.81
N LEU A 270 -15.91 24.26 -4.09
CA LEU A 270 -16.01 24.31 -2.63
C LEU A 270 -17.45 24.06 -2.16
N GLY A 271 -18.44 24.74 -2.76
CA GLY A 271 -19.86 24.49 -2.44
C GLY A 271 -20.32 23.08 -2.82
N LEU A 272 -19.87 22.56 -3.96
CA LEU A 272 -20.17 21.19 -4.37
C LEU A 272 -19.61 20.17 -3.38
N GLY A 273 -18.37 20.34 -2.94
CA GLY A 273 -17.73 19.48 -1.95
C GLY A 273 -18.40 19.58 -0.57
N ASP A 274 -18.71 20.79 -0.08
CA ASP A 274 -19.37 21.00 1.22
C ASP A 274 -20.68 20.22 1.30
N SER A 275 -21.50 20.32 0.24
CA SER A 275 -22.78 19.59 0.18
C SER A 275 -22.60 18.08 0.22
N CYS A 276 -21.51 17.52 -0.30
CA CYS A 276 -21.20 16.09 -0.20
C CYS A 276 -20.99 15.67 1.25
N PHE A 277 -20.30 16.49 2.05
CA PHE A 277 -20.06 16.19 3.46
C PHE A 277 -21.29 16.44 4.33
N ASN A 278 -21.89 17.60 4.21
CA ASN A 278 -23.03 17.99 5.05
C ASN A 278 -24.24 17.09 4.83
N THR A 279 -24.61 16.78 3.58
CA THR A 279 -25.76 15.89 3.32
C THR A 279 -25.56 14.48 3.89
N GLN A 280 -24.33 13.96 3.86
CA GLN A 280 -24.03 12.64 4.42
C GLN A 280 -23.98 12.68 5.95
N LEU A 281 -23.42 13.73 6.56
CA LEU A 281 -23.46 13.92 8.02
C LEU A 281 -24.89 13.99 8.52
N TYR A 282 -25.76 14.79 7.89
CA TYR A 282 -27.17 14.87 8.26
C TYR A 282 -27.88 13.52 8.14
N SER A 283 -27.62 12.78 7.06
CA SER A 283 -28.24 11.46 6.90
C SER A 283 -27.71 10.42 7.89
N ILE A 284 -26.42 10.44 8.24
CA ILE A 284 -25.85 9.51 9.23
C ILE A 284 -26.45 9.80 10.60
N LEU A 285 -26.50 11.07 11.00
CA LEU A 285 -27.11 11.48 12.27
C LEU A 285 -28.58 11.12 12.34
N GLY A 286 -29.33 11.37 11.26
CA GLY A 286 -30.75 11.03 11.18
C GLY A 286 -31.04 9.53 11.18
N CYS A 287 -30.17 8.69 10.61
CA CYS A 287 -30.31 7.24 10.63
C CYS A 287 -29.92 6.61 11.97
N VAL A 288 -28.78 7.01 12.51
CA VAL A 288 -28.17 6.34 13.68
C VAL A 288 -28.80 6.84 14.98
N TYR A 289 -29.20 8.12 15.03
CA TYR A 289 -29.72 8.76 16.24
C TYR A 289 -31.15 9.26 16.04
N GLY A 290 -31.99 8.52 15.30
CA GLY A 290 -33.37 8.93 14.99
C GLY A 290 -34.20 9.30 16.24
N GLU A 291 -34.08 8.50 17.30
CA GLU A 291 -34.79 8.71 18.58
C GLU A 291 -34.25 9.89 19.41
N GLN A 292 -33.00 10.29 19.18
CA GLN A 292 -32.29 11.36 19.92
C GLN A 292 -31.78 12.46 18.97
N SER A 293 -32.52 12.70 17.89
CA SER A 293 -32.06 13.51 16.76
C SER A 293 -31.85 14.98 17.14
N ALA A 294 -32.73 15.57 17.96
CA ALA A 294 -32.59 16.94 18.44
C ALA A 294 -31.27 17.19 19.19
N SER A 295 -30.91 16.31 20.14
CA SER A 295 -29.65 16.41 20.89
C SER A 295 -28.43 16.21 19.98
N THR A 296 -28.54 15.31 19.01
CA THR A 296 -27.45 14.96 18.11
C THR A 296 -27.16 16.06 17.08
N PHE A 297 -28.19 16.65 16.48
CA PHE A 297 -28.05 17.80 15.58
C PHE A 297 -27.57 19.06 16.33
N SER A 298 -27.95 19.20 17.60
CA SER A 298 -27.42 20.27 18.46
C SER A 298 -25.91 20.12 18.67
N ILE A 299 -25.41 18.91 18.95
CA ILE A 299 -23.96 18.62 19.05
C ILE A 299 -23.25 18.95 17.74
N PHE A 300 -23.81 18.50 16.61
CA PHE A 300 -23.24 18.77 15.30
C PHE A 300 -23.09 20.27 15.04
N LYS A 301 -24.17 21.05 15.21
CA LYS A 301 -24.13 22.50 14.99
C LYS A 301 -23.27 23.23 16.01
N PHE A 302 -23.17 22.74 17.23
CA PHE A 302 -22.27 23.28 18.25
C PHE A 302 -20.81 23.13 17.82
N ILE A 303 -20.37 21.92 17.45
CA ILE A 303 -18.99 21.65 17.00
C ILE A 303 -18.68 22.45 15.71
N GLN A 304 -19.61 22.44 14.76
CA GLN A 304 -19.48 23.19 13.50
C GLN A 304 -19.31 24.69 13.77
N SER A 305 -20.11 25.27 14.67
CA SER A 305 -20.05 26.70 15.01
C SER A 305 -18.78 27.09 15.77
N ILE A 306 -18.30 26.24 16.69
CA ILE A 306 -17.02 26.50 17.40
C ILE A 306 -15.86 26.49 16.41
N CYS A 307 -15.77 25.46 15.57
CA CYS A 307 -14.69 25.36 14.60
C CYS A 307 -14.76 26.50 13.59
N ALA A 308 -15.98 26.90 13.19
CA ALA A 308 -16.17 28.07 12.35
C ALA A 308 -15.69 29.37 13.02
N ALA A 309 -16.05 29.60 14.28
CA ALA A 309 -15.61 30.77 15.04
C ALA A 309 -14.08 30.82 15.20
N LEU A 310 -13.45 29.67 15.48
CA LEU A 310 -11.99 29.55 15.54
C LEU A 310 -11.36 29.86 14.18
N ALA A 311 -11.95 29.40 13.09
CA ALA A 311 -11.49 29.70 11.74
C ALA A 311 -11.57 31.18 11.38
N PHE A 312 -12.69 31.84 11.69
CA PHE A 312 -12.81 33.29 11.55
C PHE A 312 -11.83 34.06 12.43
N PHE A 313 -11.49 33.53 13.61
CA PHE A 313 -10.50 34.16 14.48
C PHE A 313 -9.09 34.09 13.89
N TYR A 314 -8.62 32.91 13.46
CA TYR A 314 -7.26 32.78 12.94
C TYR A 314 -7.08 33.31 11.52
N SER A 315 -8.14 33.42 10.72
CA SER A 315 -8.04 33.73 9.28
C SER A 315 -7.43 35.10 8.99
N GLY A 316 -7.56 36.06 9.91
CA GLY A 316 -6.93 37.38 9.82
C GLY A 316 -5.47 37.45 10.28
N TYR A 317 -4.87 36.30 10.66
CA TYR A 317 -3.49 36.19 11.15
C TYR A 317 -2.64 35.18 10.40
N LEU A 318 -3.25 34.24 9.66
CA LEU A 318 -2.53 33.19 8.92
C LEU A 318 -2.53 33.46 7.41
N LEU A 319 -1.42 33.12 6.74
CA LEU A 319 -1.35 33.12 5.27
C LEU A 319 -2.26 32.04 4.68
N LEU A 320 -2.67 32.23 3.42
CA LEU A 320 -3.59 31.35 2.71
C LEU A 320 -3.08 29.91 2.64
N SER A 321 -1.78 29.71 2.43
CA SER A 321 -1.09 28.42 2.39
C SER A 321 -1.26 27.62 3.70
N TRP A 322 -1.11 28.28 4.85
CA TRP A 322 -1.32 27.66 6.16
C TRP A 322 -2.79 27.32 6.41
N GLN A 323 -3.71 28.15 5.92
CA GLN A 323 -5.15 27.88 6.01
C GLN A 323 -5.57 26.71 5.10
N LEU A 324 -5.01 26.63 3.89
CA LEU A 324 -5.20 25.51 2.96
C LEU A 324 -4.59 24.21 3.51
N LEU A 325 -3.44 24.30 4.20
CA LEU A 325 -2.82 23.15 4.86
C LEU A 325 -3.67 22.63 6.03
N ALA A 326 -4.27 23.53 6.82
CA ALA A 326 -5.14 23.14 7.93
C ALA A 326 -6.43 22.41 7.46
N MET A 327 -6.96 22.76 6.29
CA MET A 327 -8.11 22.08 5.68
C MET A 327 -7.72 20.84 4.87
N ARG A 328 -6.45 20.73 4.45
CA ARG A 328 -5.91 19.49 3.91
C ARG A 328 -5.70 18.51 5.06
N ARG A 329 -6.79 17.92 5.56
CA ARG A 329 -6.73 16.95 6.64
C ARG A 329 -5.73 15.86 6.27
N HIS A 330 -4.80 15.61 7.18
CA HIS A 330 -3.83 14.52 7.19
C HIS A 330 -4.28 13.30 6.37
N ALA A 331 -3.79 13.19 5.14
CA ALA A 331 -3.24 11.91 4.73
C ALA A 331 -2.02 11.70 5.63
N SER A 332 -2.22 11.10 6.80
CA SER A 332 -1.12 10.51 7.56
C SER A 332 -0.67 9.25 6.81
N SER A 333 -0.01 9.45 5.68
CA SER A 333 1.36 8.98 5.63
C SER A 333 2.18 10.26 5.69
N GLU A 334 2.64 10.63 6.89
CA GLU A 334 3.95 11.25 6.95
C GLU A 334 4.84 10.49 5.96
N GLY A 335 5.63 11.20 5.17
CA GLY A 335 6.83 10.63 4.59
C GLY A 335 7.77 10.21 5.72
N LYS A 336 7.37 9.22 6.53
CA LYS A 336 8.31 8.37 7.23
C LYS A 336 9.06 7.69 6.10
N ASN A 337 10.34 8.01 5.98
CA ASN A 337 11.24 7.26 5.10
C ASN A 337 10.91 5.78 5.27
N VAL A 338 10.46 5.14 4.19
CA VAL A 338 10.08 3.73 4.25
C VAL A 338 11.35 2.97 4.61
N ARG A 339 11.32 2.24 5.73
CA ARG A 339 12.44 1.45 6.22
C ARG A 339 11.90 0.08 6.52
N VAL A 340 12.42 -0.90 5.82
CA VAL A 340 12.00 -2.29 5.91
C VAL A 340 13.23 -3.16 6.10
N ARG A 341 13.03 -4.37 6.61
CA ARG A 341 14.13 -5.27 6.88
C ARG A 341 13.86 -6.70 6.47
N PHE A 342 14.88 -7.35 5.95
CA PHE A 342 15.00 -8.79 5.95
C PHE A 342 15.85 -9.21 7.16
N ALA A 343 15.24 -9.98 8.08
CA ALA A 343 15.85 -10.34 9.34
C ALA A 343 15.98 -11.88 9.50
N PRO A 344 16.87 -12.54 8.73
CA PRO A 344 17.04 -13.98 8.81
C PRO A 344 17.87 -14.40 10.02
N SER A 345 17.54 -15.56 10.59
CA SER A 345 18.44 -16.26 11.51
C SER A 345 19.40 -17.15 10.71
N PRO A 346 20.74 -17.04 10.90
CA PRO A 346 21.73 -17.82 10.17
C PRO A 346 21.85 -19.27 10.71
N THR A 347 20.71 -19.94 10.86
CA THR A 347 20.62 -21.37 11.24
C THR A 347 20.62 -22.29 10.01
N GLY A 348 21.15 -21.80 8.90
CA GLY A 348 21.13 -22.43 7.57
C GLY A 348 21.15 -21.36 6.48
N PHE A 349 21.51 -21.77 5.27
CA PHE A 349 21.65 -20.89 4.11
C PHE A 349 20.31 -20.33 3.60
N LEU A 350 20.39 -19.31 2.74
CA LEU A 350 19.21 -18.70 2.14
C LEU A 350 18.42 -19.73 1.31
N HIS A 351 17.12 -19.78 1.56
CA HIS A 351 16.17 -20.68 0.87
C HIS A 351 15.10 -19.85 0.17
N LEU A 352 14.34 -20.46 -0.75
CA LEU A 352 13.32 -19.76 -1.56
C LEU A 352 12.30 -18.95 -0.74
N GLY A 353 11.85 -19.46 0.42
CA GLY A 353 10.96 -18.71 1.33
C GLY A 353 11.59 -17.45 1.92
N GLY A 354 12.87 -17.54 2.31
CA GLY A 354 13.67 -16.39 2.74
C GLY A 354 13.87 -15.39 1.60
N LEU A 355 14.24 -15.87 0.41
CA LEU A 355 14.43 -15.04 -0.78
C LEU A 355 13.14 -14.29 -1.15
N ARG A 356 11.97 -14.93 -1.10
CA ARG A 356 10.69 -14.26 -1.31
C ARG A 356 10.46 -13.11 -0.34
N THR A 357 10.73 -13.35 0.95
CA THR A 357 10.56 -12.32 1.99
C THR A 357 11.52 -11.17 1.77
N ALA A 358 12.78 -11.46 1.44
CA ALA A 358 13.78 -10.46 1.12
C ALA A 358 13.36 -9.62 -0.11
N LEU A 359 12.96 -10.28 -1.19
CA LEU A 359 12.49 -9.65 -2.43
C LEU A 359 11.31 -8.72 -2.18
N TYR A 360 10.30 -9.15 -1.42
CA TYR A 360 9.10 -8.34 -1.16
C TYR A 360 9.43 -7.08 -0.33
N ASN A 361 10.35 -7.21 0.64
CA ASN A 361 10.85 -6.04 1.37
C ASN A 361 11.66 -5.13 0.42
N PHE A 362 12.55 -5.68 -0.40
CA PHE A 362 13.36 -4.93 -1.36
C PHE A 362 12.50 -4.13 -2.35
N ILE A 363 11.57 -4.77 -3.06
CA ILE A 363 10.72 -4.09 -4.05
C ILE A 363 9.79 -3.08 -3.40
N PHE A 364 9.31 -3.34 -2.17
CA PHE A 364 8.52 -2.37 -1.41
C PHE A 364 9.34 -1.12 -1.05
N ALA A 365 10.56 -1.30 -0.54
CA ALA A 365 11.47 -0.20 -0.28
C ALA A 365 11.75 0.59 -1.57
N LYS A 366 12.20 -0.06 -2.64
CA LYS A 366 12.55 0.63 -3.88
C LYS A 366 11.36 1.35 -4.51
N LYS A 367 10.15 0.76 -4.49
CA LYS A 367 8.93 1.40 -5.00
C LYS A 367 8.60 2.70 -4.25
N HIS A 368 8.87 2.74 -2.95
CA HIS A 368 8.56 3.89 -2.10
C HIS A 368 9.78 4.79 -1.81
N GLY A 369 10.89 4.62 -2.53
CA GLY A 369 12.12 5.40 -2.29
C GLY A 369 12.71 5.21 -0.87
N GLY A 370 12.49 4.04 -0.28
CA GLY A 370 12.90 3.67 1.06
C GLY A 370 14.21 2.88 1.15
N THR A 371 14.55 2.47 2.36
CA THR A 371 15.75 1.70 2.72
C THR A 371 15.42 0.24 2.98
N PHE A 372 16.17 -0.67 2.34
CA PHE A 372 16.12 -2.11 2.58
C PHE A 372 17.30 -2.56 3.46
N ILE A 373 17.02 -3.10 4.64
CA ILE A 373 18.02 -3.43 5.66
C ILE A 373 18.15 -4.95 5.80
N LEU A 374 19.38 -5.45 5.90
CA LEU A 374 19.70 -6.83 6.30
C LEU A 374 20.13 -6.86 7.76
N ARG A 375 19.39 -7.59 8.60
CA ARG A 375 19.73 -7.79 10.03
C ARG A 375 19.91 -9.28 10.34
N MET A 376 21.07 -9.67 10.86
CA MET A 376 21.33 -11.07 11.22
C MET A 376 20.82 -11.38 12.63
N GLU A 377 19.82 -12.25 12.71
CA GLU A 377 19.20 -12.67 13.98
C GLU A 377 19.84 -13.94 14.53
N ASP A 378 21.07 -13.81 15.04
CA ASP A 378 21.95 -14.90 15.50
C ASP A 378 21.86 -15.15 17.03
N THR A 379 20.71 -14.87 17.64
CA THR A 379 20.52 -14.98 19.11
C THR A 379 20.46 -16.42 19.64
N ASP A 380 20.17 -17.39 18.77
CA ASP A 380 20.22 -18.82 19.07
C ASP A 380 21.56 -19.42 18.64
N GLN A 381 22.56 -19.24 19.51
CA GLN A 381 23.94 -19.69 19.32
C GLN A 381 24.04 -21.20 19.04
N SER A 382 23.13 -22.01 19.58
CA SER A 382 23.16 -23.48 19.43
C SER A 382 22.81 -23.97 18.02
N ARG A 383 22.15 -23.12 17.23
CA ARG A 383 21.64 -23.47 15.91
C ARG A 383 22.37 -22.79 14.76
N LEU A 384 23.41 -22.00 15.06
CA LEU A 384 24.17 -21.28 14.05
C LEU A 384 24.90 -22.25 13.12
N VAL A 385 24.87 -21.93 11.83
CA VAL A 385 25.63 -22.65 10.81
C VAL A 385 26.79 -21.75 10.39
N PRO A 386 28.07 -22.18 10.56
CA PRO A 386 29.22 -21.41 10.12
C PRO A 386 29.13 -21.03 8.63
N GLY A 387 29.47 -19.79 8.30
CA GLY A 387 29.39 -19.26 6.92
C GLY A 387 27.98 -18.95 6.42
N ALA A 388 26.91 -19.29 7.15
CA ALA A 388 25.55 -19.01 6.70
C ALA A 388 25.19 -17.53 6.69
N ALA A 389 25.76 -16.72 7.58
CA ALA A 389 25.51 -15.27 7.61
C ALA A 389 26.06 -14.60 6.33
N ASP A 390 27.33 -14.87 6.01
CA ASP A 390 27.99 -14.36 4.80
C ASP A 390 27.30 -14.90 3.54
N GLY A 391 27.02 -16.21 3.51
CA GLY A 391 26.35 -16.85 2.37
C GLY A 391 24.93 -16.34 2.13
N ILE A 392 24.20 -15.87 3.16
CA ILE A 392 22.90 -15.22 2.96
C ILE A 392 23.10 -13.91 2.20
N GLU A 393 24.04 -13.07 2.63
CA GLU A 393 24.30 -11.77 1.99
C GLU A 393 24.82 -11.94 0.55
N ASP A 394 25.75 -12.87 0.32
CA ASP A 394 26.26 -13.20 -1.02
C ASP A 394 25.14 -13.64 -1.96
N MET A 395 24.17 -14.42 -1.48
CA MET A 395 23.03 -14.86 -2.30
C MET A 395 22.01 -13.74 -2.56
N LEU A 396 21.91 -12.73 -1.69
CA LEU A 396 21.11 -11.52 -1.96
C LEU A 396 21.77 -10.64 -3.02
N GLU A 397 23.09 -10.46 -2.95
CA GLU A 397 23.87 -9.75 -3.98
C GLU A 397 23.76 -10.47 -5.33
N TRP A 398 23.95 -11.80 -5.37
CA TRP A 398 23.78 -12.61 -6.58
C TRP A 398 22.38 -12.51 -7.17
N ALA A 399 21.35 -12.48 -6.31
CA ALA A 399 19.96 -12.33 -6.74
C ALA A 399 19.63 -10.93 -7.28
N GLY A 400 20.55 -9.95 -7.15
CA GLY A 400 20.32 -8.57 -7.57
C GLY A 400 19.46 -7.75 -6.60
N ILE A 401 19.39 -8.16 -5.32
CA ILE A 401 18.65 -7.47 -4.26
C ILE A 401 19.56 -7.05 -3.10
N PRO A 402 20.60 -6.23 -3.37
CA PRO A 402 21.56 -5.84 -2.35
C PRO A 402 20.88 -5.01 -1.24
N PRO A 403 21.21 -5.26 0.05
CA PRO A 403 20.76 -4.41 1.13
C PRO A 403 21.44 -3.04 1.09
N ASP A 404 20.69 -1.99 1.43
CA ASP A 404 21.21 -0.63 1.58
C ASP A 404 21.99 -0.49 2.91
N GLU A 405 21.60 -1.25 3.93
CA GLU A 405 22.30 -1.35 5.24
C GLU A 405 22.43 -2.82 5.64
N SER A 406 23.61 -3.24 6.09
CA SER A 406 23.88 -4.65 6.40
C SER A 406 25.08 -4.83 7.35
N PRO A 407 25.37 -6.06 7.84
CA PRO A 407 26.59 -6.31 8.61
C PRO A 407 27.87 -5.96 7.85
N ARG A 408 27.92 -6.23 6.53
CA ARG A 408 29.08 -5.98 5.66
C ARG A 408 29.20 -4.52 5.25
N THR A 409 28.11 -3.92 4.80
CA THR A 409 28.07 -2.54 4.28
C THR A 409 28.04 -1.50 5.40
N GLY A 410 27.54 -1.87 6.59
CA GLY A 410 27.31 -0.96 7.68
C GLY A 410 26.04 -0.11 7.48
N GLY A 411 25.98 1.02 8.16
CA GLY A 411 24.83 1.94 8.18
C GLY A 411 24.68 2.63 9.53
N ASP A 412 23.83 3.66 9.58
CA ASP A 412 23.71 4.57 10.74
C ASP A 412 23.21 3.89 12.03
N PHE A 413 22.57 2.72 11.91
CA PHE A 413 21.95 1.99 13.02
C PHE A 413 22.66 0.68 13.36
N GLY A 414 23.88 0.50 12.82
CA GLY A 414 24.74 -0.64 13.13
C GLY A 414 25.06 -0.77 14.63
N PRO A 415 25.55 -1.94 15.08
CA PRO A 415 25.84 -3.14 14.27
C PRO A 415 24.57 -3.89 13.85
N TYR A 416 24.57 -4.51 12.66
CA TYR A 416 23.40 -5.23 12.12
C TYR A 416 23.38 -6.73 12.46
N GLN A 417 24.19 -7.15 13.44
CA GLN A 417 24.22 -8.50 13.97
C GLN A 417 23.80 -8.49 15.44
N GLN A 418 22.79 -9.28 15.80
CA GLN A 418 22.18 -9.21 17.14
C GLN A 418 23.14 -9.65 18.25
N SER A 419 24.03 -10.62 18.01
CA SER A 419 25.07 -11.00 18.97
C SER A 419 26.02 -9.87 19.36
N GLN A 420 26.11 -8.80 18.56
CA GLN A 420 26.92 -7.61 18.86
C GLN A 420 26.13 -6.52 19.61
N ARG A 421 24.83 -6.74 19.87
CA ARG A 421 23.90 -5.76 20.47
C ARG A 421 23.41 -6.15 21.87
N LEU A 422 24.07 -7.12 22.52
CA LEU A 422 23.64 -7.71 23.81
C LEU A 422 23.41 -6.70 24.93
N HIS A 423 24.23 -5.64 24.99
CA HIS A 423 24.09 -4.58 26.00
C HIS A 423 22.73 -3.87 25.90
N MET A 424 22.26 -3.58 24.68
CA MET A 424 20.99 -2.90 24.47
C MET A 424 19.82 -3.77 24.92
N TYR A 425 19.84 -5.06 24.61
CA TYR A 425 18.78 -5.97 25.02
C TYR A 425 18.75 -6.16 26.54
N SER A 426 19.93 -6.18 27.17
CA SER A 426 20.05 -6.24 28.63
C SER A 426 19.43 -5.02 29.28
N GLN A 427 19.74 -3.82 28.77
CA GLN A 427 19.14 -2.56 29.24
C GLN A 427 17.63 -2.50 28.99
N ALA A 428 17.17 -2.95 27.82
CA ALA A 428 15.75 -3.00 27.47
C ALA A 428 14.96 -3.98 28.36
N ALA A 429 15.54 -5.17 28.62
CA ALA A 429 14.95 -6.15 29.53
C ALA A 429 14.85 -5.59 30.96
N GLN A 430 15.91 -4.92 31.43
CA GLN A 430 15.90 -4.27 32.75
C GLN A 430 14.84 -3.18 32.84
N THR A 431 14.75 -2.32 31.81
CA THR A 431 13.70 -1.29 31.71
C THR A 431 12.30 -1.88 31.85
N LEU A 432 12.03 -3.05 31.24
CA LEU A 432 10.75 -3.73 31.39
C LEU A 432 10.54 -4.28 32.81
N VAL A 433 11.59 -4.77 33.47
CA VAL A 433 11.53 -5.21 34.87
C VAL A 433 11.21 -4.04 35.79
N ASP A 434 11.89 -2.91 35.61
CA ASP A 434 11.70 -1.70 36.42
C ASP A 434 10.28 -1.12 36.27
N LYS A 435 9.71 -1.20 35.07
CA LYS A 435 8.31 -0.83 34.78
C LYS A 435 7.28 -1.88 35.26
N GLY A 436 7.71 -3.00 35.85
CA GLY A 436 6.83 -4.10 36.27
C GLY A 436 6.19 -4.88 35.10
N ALA A 437 6.66 -4.67 33.88
CA ALA A 437 6.23 -5.34 32.65
C ALA A 437 7.01 -6.65 32.38
N ALA A 438 8.09 -6.89 33.11
CA ALA A 438 8.84 -8.14 33.10
C ALA A 438 9.27 -8.52 34.53
N TYR A 439 9.74 -9.76 34.72
CA TYR A 439 10.22 -10.23 36.02
C TYR A 439 11.25 -11.35 35.89
N HIS A 440 12.09 -11.51 36.93
CA HIS A 440 13.06 -12.59 37.02
C HIS A 440 12.38 -13.93 37.35
N CYS A 441 12.74 -14.98 36.62
CA CYS A 441 12.25 -16.33 36.81
C CYS A 441 13.42 -17.28 37.13
N PHE A 442 13.32 -17.98 38.26
CA PHE A 442 14.33 -18.92 38.76
C PHE A 442 13.90 -20.39 38.60
N CYS A 443 12.92 -20.66 37.72
CA CYS A 443 12.44 -22.03 37.50
C CYS A 443 13.47 -22.84 36.71
N SER A 444 13.91 -23.96 37.27
CA SER A 444 14.83 -24.90 36.61
C SER A 444 14.24 -25.52 35.33
N PRO A 445 15.06 -25.83 34.31
CA PRO A 445 14.60 -26.55 33.12
C PRO A 445 13.88 -27.88 33.41
N GLN A 446 14.36 -28.65 34.40
CA GLN A 446 13.76 -29.93 34.80
C GLN A 446 12.30 -29.77 35.24
N ARG A 447 12.01 -28.71 36.01
CA ARG A 447 10.64 -28.34 36.40
C ARG A 447 9.78 -28.03 35.19
N LEU A 448 10.29 -27.25 34.24
CA LEU A 448 9.54 -26.85 33.04
C LEU A 448 9.21 -28.07 32.17
N GLU A 449 10.12 -29.04 32.07
CA GLU A 449 9.87 -30.31 31.38
C GLU A 449 8.82 -31.17 32.09
N LEU A 450 8.81 -31.20 33.42
CA LEU A 450 7.76 -31.88 34.18
C LEU A 450 6.38 -31.24 33.95
N LEU A 451 6.29 -29.91 33.99
CA LEU A 451 5.06 -29.18 33.67
C LEU A 451 4.57 -29.48 32.25
N LYS A 452 5.48 -29.50 31.27
CA LYS A 452 5.16 -29.83 29.88
C LYS A 452 4.62 -31.25 29.75
N LYS A 453 5.26 -32.24 30.37
CA LYS A 453 4.80 -33.64 30.36
C LYS A 453 3.42 -33.79 31.00
N GLU A 454 3.16 -33.10 32.11
CA GLU A 454 1.88 -33.14 32.80
C GLU A 454 0.74 -32.53 31.97
N ALA A 455 1.00 -31.38 31.33
CA ALA A 455 0.04 -30.75 30.42
C ALA A 455 -0.30 -31.68 29.24
N LEU A 456 0.71 -32.28 28.60
CA LEU A 456 0.52 -33.23 27.52
C LEU A 456 -0.28 -34.47 27.96
N ARG A 457 0.03 -35.03 29.14
CA ARG A 457 -0.70 -36.16 29.74
C ARG A 457 -2.17 -35.82 29.96
N SER A 458 -2.44 -34.59 30.39
CA SER A 458 -3.78 -34.06 30.63
C SER A 458 -4.46 -33.50 29.37
N ARG A 459 -3.87 -33.66 28.18
CA ARG A 459 -4.34 -33.10 26.88
C ARG A 459 -4.57 -31.58 26.92
N GLN A 460 -3.80 -30.87 27.73
CA GLN A 460 -3.80 -29.41 27.82
C GLN A 460 -2.61 -28.84 27.03
N THR A 461 -2.75 -27.61 26.53
CA THR A 461 -1.66 -26.90 25.86
C THR A 461 -0.55 -26.60 26.86
N PRO A 462 0.70 -27.06 26.63
CA PRO A 462 1.81 -26.76 27.52
C PRO A 462 2.07 -25.26 27.59
N ARG A 463 2.07 -24.71 28.79
CA ARG A 463 2.39 -23.31 29.05
C ARG A 463 3.14 -23.14 30.36
N TYR A 464 3.90 -22.06 30.46
CA TYR A 464 4.49 -21.67 31.73
C TYR A 464 3.37 -21.25 32.69
N ASP A 465 3.49 -21.64 33.95
CA ASP A 465 2.45 -21.46 34.98
C ASP A 465 2.54 -20.11 35.70
N ASN A 466 3.36 -19.18 35.18
CA ASN A 466 3.56 -17.83 35.72
C ASN A 466 4.01 -17.79 37.19
N ARG A 467 4.57 -18.90 37.72
CA ARG A 467 4.91 -19.05 39.15
C ARG A 467 5.73 -17.90 39.72
N CYS A 468 6.77 -17.46 39.00
CA CYS A 468 7.66 -16.41 39.47
C CYS A 468 7.09 -14.99 39.38
N ARG A 469 5.89 -14.79 38.80
CA ARG A 469 5.23 -13.47 38.66
C ARG A 469 4.91 -12.82 39.99
N HIS A 470 4.75 -13.63 41.04
CA HIS A 470 4.31 -13.19 42.38
C HIS A 470 5.45 -13.22 43.42
N LEU A 471 6.70 -13.41 42.99
CA LEU A 471 7.84 -13.31 43.90
C LEU A 471 7.95 -11.87 44.41
N ARG A 472 8.15 -11.72 45.71
CA ARG A 472 8.33 -10.40 46.30
C ARG A 472 9.75 -9.86 46.02
N PRO A 473 9.95 -8.54 45.99
CA PRO A 473 11.25 -7.94 45.72
C PRO A 473 12.40 -8.44 46.64
N ASP A 474 12.12 -8.69 47.93
CA ASP A 474 13.07 -9.26 48.89
C ASP A 474 13.56 -10.65 48.47
N GLN A 475 12.64 -11.52 48.02
CA GLN A 475 12.96 -12.87 47.57
C GLN A 475 13.74 -12.87 46.26
N VAL A 476 13.46 -11.93 45.37
CA VAL A 476 14.20 -11.76 44.12
C VAL A 476 15.63 -11.30 44.42
N ALA A 477 15.79 -10.29 45.27
CA ALA A 477 17.10 -9.77 45.67
C ALA A 477 17.95 -10.85 46.36
N GLU A 478 17.37 -11.64 47.26
CA GLU A 478 18.05 -12.76 47.92
C GLU A 478 18.57 -13.79 46.90
N LYS A 479 17.71 -14.21 45.96
CA LYS A 479 18.05 -15.20 44.93
C LYS A 479 19.11 -14.71 43.95
N LEU A 480 19.05 -13.43 43.58
CA LEU A 480 20.08 -12.79 42.76
C LEU A 480 21.40 -12.69 43.52
N GLY A 481 21.37 -12.31 44.81
CA GLY A 481 22.55 -12.25 45.68
C GLY A 481 23.22 -13.62 45.91
N GLN A 482 22.44 -14.70 45.88
CA GLN A 482 22.93 -16.08 45.92
C GLN A 482 23.51 -16.57 44.58
N GLY A 483 23.46 -15.77 43.51
CA GLY A 483 23.92 -16.16 42.18
C GLY A 483 23.05 -17.24 41.52
N GLN A 484 21.78 -17.36 41.90
CA GLN A 484 20.89 -18.39 41.34
C GLN A 484 20.66 -18.12 39.83
N PRO A 485 20.84 -19.12 38.94
CA PRO A 485 20.55 -18.96 37.52
C PRO A 485 19.11 -18.53 37.28
N HIS A 486 18.91 -17.56 36.40
CA HIS A 486 17.60 -16.98 36.15
C HIS A 486 17.44 -16.53 34.70
N VAL A 487 16.19 -16.32 34.30
CA VAL A 487 15.80 -15.72 33.01
C VAL A 487 14.89 -14.53 33.27
N ILE A 488 14.72 -13.62 32.31
CA ILE A 488 13.72 -12.56 32.40
C ILE A 488 12.52 -12.97 31.53
N ARG A 489 11.32 -12.94 32.11
CA ARG A 489 10.07 -13.22 31.42
C ARG A 489 9.25 -11.95 31.25
N PHE A 490 8.61 -11.82 30.09
CA PHE A 490 7.68 -10.72 29.82
C PHE A 490 6.31 -11.06 30.39
N ARG A 491 5.71 -10.13 31.13
CA ARG A 491 4.41 -10.29 31.76
C ARG A 491 3.32 -10.04 30.72
N LEU A 492 2.67 -11.09 30.24
CA LEU A 492 1.52 -10.93 29.36
C LEU A 492 0.35 -10.28 30.12
N GLN A 493 -0.27 -9.31 29.48
CA GLN A 493 -1.47 -8.61 29.95
C GLN A 493 -2.62 -8.88 28.99
N GLU A 494 -3.83 -9.01 29.55
CA GLU A 494 -5.05 -9.15 28.76
C GLU A 494 -5.41 -7.83 28.05
N GLY A 495 -6.15 -7.93 26.96
CA GLY A 495 -6.65 -6.75 26.24
C GLY A 495 -5.61 -6.21 25.24
N VAL A 496 -5.10 -7.11 24.39
CA VAL A 496 -4.32 -6.69 23.22
C VAL A 496 -5.24 -5.93 22.26
N GLU A 497 -4.80 -4.76 21.83
CA GLU A 497 -5.51 -3.97 20.81
C GLU A 497 -5.53 -4.75 19.49
N PRO A 498 -6.66 -4.72 18.75
CA PRO A 498 -6.66 -5.22 17.38
C PRO A 498 -5.68 -4.39 16.54
N PHE A 499 -5.01 -5.04 15.58
CA PHE A 499 -4.14 -4.35 14.63
C PHE A 499 -4.57 -4.66 13.21
N GLU A 500 -4.34 -3.72 12.31
CA GLU A 500 -4.58 -3.90 10.88
C GLU A 500 -3.31 -4.40 10.21
N ASP A 501 -3.37 -5.63 9.69
CA ASP A 501 -2.33 -6.21 8.84
C ASP A 501 -2.55 -5.79 7.39
N MET A 502 -1.48 -5.40 6.70
CA MET A 502 -1.55 -4.95 5.30
C MET A 502 -2.06 -6.02 4.32
N VAL A 503 -1.98 -7.30 4.68
CA VAL A 503 -2.39 -8.45 3.84
C VAL A 503 -3.63 -9.14 4.43
N PHE A 504 -3.64 -9.40 5.73
CA PHE A 504 -4.70 -10.14 6.42
C PHE A 504 -5.79 -9.25 7.03
N GLY A 505 -5.69 -7.92 6.94
CA GLY A 505 -6.65 -6.98 7.51
C GLY A 505 -6.66 -6.99 9.05
N TRP A 506 -7.80 -6.68 9.65
CA TRP A 506 -7.94 -6.59 11.11
C TRP A 506 -7.77 -7.95 11.81
N ASN A 507 -6.78 -8.04 12.69
CA ASN A 507 -6.45 -9.24 13.46
C ASN A 507 -6.41 -8.92 14.96
N ARG A 508 -6.84 -9.89 15.79
CA ARG A 508 -6.75 -9.82 17.24
C ARG A 508 -6.51 -11.21 17.82
N HIS A 509 -5.40 -11.41 18.51
CA HIS A 509 -5.09 -12.65 19.21
C HIS A 509 -4.86 -12.38 20.70
N GLU A 510 -5.67 -13.00 21.55
CA GLU A 510 -5.59 -12.83 23.00
C GLU A 510 -4.56 -13.81 23.60
N VAL A 511 -3.28 -13.47 23.40
CA VAL A 511 -2.14 -14.33 23.76
C VAL A 511 -2.03 -14.61 25.26
N ALA A 512 -2.48 -13.68 26.11
CA ALA A 512 -2.44 -13.84 27.57
C ALA A 512 -3.40 -14.93 28.09
N ALA A 513 -4.47 -15.23 27.36
CA ALA A 513 -5.43 -16.28 27.74
C ALA A 513 -4.92 -17.69 27.44
N VAL A 514 -4.10 -17.82 26.39
CA VAL A 514 -3.67 -19.13 25.84
C VAL A 514 -2.27 -19.50 26.30
N GLU A 515 -1.36 -18.53 26.40
CA GLU A 515 0.05 -18.75 26.67
C GLU A 515 0.47 -18.36 28.09
N GLY A 516 1.63 -18.88 28.52
CA GLY A 516 2.31 -18.41 29.72
C GLY A 516 3.32 -17.31 29.38
N ASP A 517 3.75 -16.57 30.39
CA ASP A 517 4.68 -15.44 30.26
C ASP A 517 5.99 -15.89 29.57
N PRO A 518 6.29 -15.40 28.34
CA PRO A 518 7.41 -15.88 27.54
C PRO A 518 8.76 -15.38 28.08
N VAL A 519 9.82 -16.14 27.84
CA VAL A 519 11.19 -15.68 28.11
C VAL A 519 11.56 -14.60 27.08
N ILE A 520 12.11 -13.49 27.56
CA ILE A 520 12.64 -12.40 26.74
C ILE A 520 14.16 -12.26 26.85
N MET A 521 14.75 -12.65 27.99
CA MET A 521 16.20 -12.74 28.19
C MET A 521 16.53 -14.12 28.78
N LYS A 522 17.44 -14.85 28.14
CA LYS A 522 17.91 -16.17 28.59
C LYS A 522 18.98 -16.02 29.68
N ALA A 523 19.30 -17.14 30.34
CA ALA A 523 20.31 -17.18 31.41
C ALA A 523 21.74 -17.02 30.91
N ASP A 524 21.97 -17.25 29.61
CA ASP A 524 23.26 -17.04 28.92
C ASP A 524 23.50 -15.57 28.53
N GLY A 525 22.59 -14.66 28.88
CA GLY A 525 22.67 -13.23 28.55
C GLY A 525 22.20 -12.87 27.14
N PHE A 526 21.77 -13.84 26.33
CA PHE A 526 21.19 -13.56 25.01
C PHE A 526 19.69 -13.33 25.09
N PRO A 527 19.13 -12.39 24.32
CA PRO A 527 17.69 -12.21 24.23
C PRO A 527 17.03 -13.38 23.50
N THR A 528 15.71 -13.50 23.62
CA THR A 528 14.93 -14.28 22.66
C THR A 528 14.54 -13.43 21.45
N TYR A 529 14.11 -14.08 20.38
CA TYR A 529 13.59 -13.44 19.17
C TYR A 529 12.60 -12.29 19.47
N HIS A 530 11.70 -12.48 20.44
CA HIS A 530 10.65 -11.49 20.72
C HIS A 530 11.21 -10.16 21.19
N LEU A 531 12.16 -10.17 22.13
CA LEU A 531 12.78 -8.94 22.64
C LEU A 531 13.68 -8.31 21.59
N ALA A 532 14.56 -9.12 20.97
CA ALA A 532 15.53 -8.62 20.01
C ALA A 532 14.85 -7.98 18.80
N SER A 533 13.82 -8.62 18.24
CA SER A 533 13.06 -8.08 17.10
C SER A 533 12.40 -6.73 17.44
N VAL A 534 11.75 -6.59 18.60
CA VAL A 534 11.05 -5.34 18.97
C VAL A 534 12.05 -4.22 19.23
N VAL A 535 13.12 -4.51 19.97
CA VAL A 535 14.17 -3.53 20.29
C VAL A 535 14.86 -3.06 19.02
N ASP A 536 15.26 -3.97 18.13
CA ASP A 536 15.95 -3.60 16.90
C ASP A 536 15.04 -2.92 15.89
N ASP A 537 13.79 -3.37 15.74
CA ASP A 537 12.84 -2.71 14.83
C ASP A 537 12.59 -1.26 15.27
N HIS A 538 12.53 -0.98 16.57
CA HIS A 538 12.45 0.38 17.10
C HIS A 538 13.73 1.19 16.84
N HIS A 539 14.90 0.67 17.23
CA HIS A 539 16.17 1.40 17.11
C HIS A 539 16.63 1.61 15.67
N MET A 540 16.34 0.69 14.76
CA MET A 540 16.61 0.82 13.32
C MET A 540 15.53 1.63 12.59
N GLN A 541 14.55 2.16 13.32
CA GLN A 541 13.44 2.97 12.80
C GLN A 541 12.66 2.26 11.68
N ILE A 542 12.42 0.96 11.84
CA ILE A 542 11.63 0.18 10.88
C ILE A 542 10.22 0.75 10.84
N SER A 543 9.73 1.10 9.65
CA SER A 543 8.38 1.60 9.47
C SER A 543 7.40 0.51 9.04
N HIS A 544 7.87 -0.48 8.27
CA HIS A 544 7.04 -1.61 7.83
C HIS A 544 7.77 -2.94 8.07
N VAL A 545 7.04 -3.90 8.66
CA VAL A 545 7.51 -5.26 8.91
C VAL A 545 6.76 -6.20 7.99
N LEU A 546 7.41 -6.58 6.87
CA LEU A 546 6.91 -7.61 5.97
C LEU A 546 7.61 -8.94 6.28
N ARG A 547 6.86 -9.94 6.76
CA ARG A 547 7.39 -11.24 7.21
C ARG A 547 6.39 -12.39 7.03
N GLY A 548 6.83 -13.64 7.12
CA GLY A 548 5.95 -14.81 6.97
C GLY A 548 4.81 -14.88 8.01
N THR A 549 3.65 -15.41 7.58
CA THR A 549 2.42 -15.55 8.38
C THR A 549 2.57 -16.39 9.65
N GLU A 550 3.61 -17.21 9.76
CA GLU A 550 3.95 -17.91 11.00
C GLU A 550 4.19 -16.97 12.19
N TRP A 551 4.52 -15.70 11.94
CA TRP A 551 4.73 -14.68 12.95
C TRP A 551 3.48 -13.85 13.29
N LEU A 552 2.35 -14.07 12.59
CA LEU A 552 1.13 -13.27 12.77
C LEU A 552 0.65 -13.27 14.22
N ILE A 553 0.58 -14.44 14.85
CA ILE A 553 0.18 -14.59 16.27
C ILE A 553 1.19 -13.90 17.21
N SER A 554 2.48 -13.91 16.86
CA SER A 554 3.52 -13.27 17.67
C SER A 554 3.43 -11.75 17.66
N THR A 555 2.79 -11.16 16.64
CA THR A 555 2.58 -9.70 16.55
C THR A 555 1.82 -9.16 17.75
N SER A 556 0.83 -9.88 18.28
CA SER A 556 0.12 -9.49 19.50
C SER A 556 1.05 -9.39 20.72
N LYS A 557 2.07 -10.25 20.82
CA LYS A 557 3.10 -10.16 21.88
C LYS A 557 4.00 -8.95 21.65
N HIS A 558 4.39 -8.71 20.40
CA HIS A 558 5.22 -7.57 20.03
C HIS A 558 4.51 -6.25 20.34
N LEU A 559 3.22 -6.13 20.04
CA LEU A 559 2.40 -4.95 20.36
C LEU A 559 2.32 -4.70 21.87
N LEU A 560 2.16 -5.75 22.69
CA LEU A 560 2.23 -5.61 24.15
C LEU A 560 3.61 -5.11 24.61
N MET A 561 4.70 -5.56 23.98
CA MET A 561 6.05 -5.07 24.29
C MET A 561 6.22 -3.60 23.88
N TYR A 562 5.80 -3.21 22.67
CA TYR A 562 5.78 -1.80 22.23
C TYR A 562 5.01 -0.92 23.22
N ARG A 563 3.82 -1.37 23.66
CA ARG A 563 3.02 -0.69 24.69
C ARG A 563 3.76 -0.56 26.02
N ALA A 564 4.42 -1.63 26.49
CA ALA A 564 5.18 -1.61 27.74
C ALA A 564 6.39 -0.67 27.68
N PHE A 565 7.03 -0.56 26.51
CA PHE A 565 8.09 0.42 26.29
C PHE A 565 7.55 1.85 26.17
N GLY A 566 6.32 2.04 25.71
CA GLY A 566 5.76 3.34 25.32
C GLY A 566 6.23 3.76 23.92
N TRP A 567 6.51 2.78 23.06
CA TRP A 567 7.00 2.99 21.69
C TRP A 567 5.87 2.80 20.67
N THR A 568 5.95 3.53 19.55
CA THR A 568 5.03 3.35 18.42
C THR A 568 5.44 2.13 17.61
N PRO A 569 4.54 1.15 17.38
CA PRO A 569 4.85 -0.02 16.56
C PRO A 569 4.94 0.32 15.07
N PRO A 570 5.70 -0.44 14.26
CA PRO A 570 5.66 -0.35 12.81
C PRO A 570 4.32 -0.87 12.25
N THR A 571 4.07 -0.59 10.98
CA THR A 571 3.00 -1.25 10.22
C THR A 571 3.40 -2.70 9.93
N PHE A 572 2.48 -3.66 10.08
CA PHE A 572 2.75 -5.08 9.83
C PHE A 572 2.06 -5.58 8.56
N GLY A 573 2.76 -6.40 7.78
CA GLY A 573 2.19 -7.14 6.65
C GLY A 573 2.70 -8.58 6.65
N HIS A 574 1.79 -9.54 6.78
CA HIS A 574 2.18 -10.95 6.84
C HIS A 574 2.05 -11.66 5.48
N LEU A 575 3.13 -12.27 5.03
CA LEU A 575 3.21 -12.98 3.74
C LEU A 575 2.70 -14.42 3.89
N PRO A 576 1.80 -14.89 3.01
CA PRO A 576 1.31 -16.27 3.07
C PRO A 576 2.43 -17.27 2.78
N LEU A 577 2.31 -18.49 3.32
CA LEU A 577 3.32 -19.54 3.15
C LEU A 577 3.51 -19.93 1.67
N LEU A 578 4.75 -20.22 1.29
CA LEU A 578 5.05 -20.95 0.06
C LEU A 578 4.93 -22.46 0.32
N LEU A 579 4.17 -23.12 -0.53
CA LEU A 579 3.97 -24.56 -0.54
C LEU A 579 4.52 -25.16 -1.83
N ASN A 580 4.88 -26.43 -1.76
CA ASN A 580 5.18 -27.22 -2.95
C ASN A 580 3.90 -27.43 -3.77
N LYS A 581 4.03 -27.85 -5.04
CA LYS A 581 2.91 -28.18 -5.94
C LYS A 581 1.93 -29.20 -5.35
N ASP A 582 2.40 -30.09 -4.50
CA ASP A 582 1.60 -31.11 -3.79
C ASP A 582 0.88 -30.56 -2.54
N GLY A 583 1.03 -29.28 -2.21
CA GLY A 583 0.48 -28.64 -1.02
C GLY A 583 1.28 -28.86 0.26
N SER A 584 2.36 -29.65 0.21
CA SER A 584 3.25 -29.81 1.36
C SER A 584 4.04 -28.53 1.63
N LYS A 585 4.42 -28.31 2.89
CA LYS A 585 5.27 -27.16 3.25
C LYS A 585 6.64 -27.32 2.60
N LEU A 586 7.10 -26.26 1.93
CA LEU A 586 8.45 -26.19 1.37
C LEU A 586 9.46 -26.36 2.51
N SER A 587 10.16 -27.50 2.55
CA SER A 587 10.90 -27.92 3.75
C SER A 587 12.41 -27.83 3.55
N LYS A 588 13.14 -27.37 4.57
CA LYS A 588 14.62 -27.32 4.58
C LYS A 588 15.31 -28.67 4.42
N ARG A 589 14.56 -29.79 4.50
CA ARG A 589 15.07 -31.15 4.28
C ARG A 589 15.09 -31.54 2.80
N GLN A 590 14.34 -30.85 1.96
CA GLN A 590 14.42 -30.95 0.51
C GLN A 590 15.64 -30.12 0.09
N GLY A 591 16.79 -30.76 -0.15
CA GLY A 591 18.07 -30.07 -0.40
C GLY A 591 18.04 -29.08 -1.57
N ASP A 592 17.06 -29.21 -2.47
CA ASP A 592 16.91 -28.41 -3.68
C ASP A 592 16.19 -27.07 -3.45
N ILE A 593 15.97 -26.63 -2.20
CA ILE A 593 15.31 -25.34 -1.90
C ILE A 593 16.26 -24.18 -1.59
N PHE A 594 17.56 -24.46 -1.44
CA PHE A 594 18.59 -23.46 -1.16
C PHE A 594 18.99 -22.74 -2.44
N ILE A 595 19.23 -21.42 -2.35
CA ILE A 595 19.51 -20.59 -3.54
C ILE A 595 20.79 -21.06 -4.26
N GLU A 596 21.82 -21.46 -3.52
CA GLU A 596 23.06 -22.00 -4.07
C GLU A 596 22.86 -23.20 -5.02
N HIS A 597 21.85 -24.04 -4.77
CA HIS A 597 21.54 -25.16 -5.66
C HIS A 597 21.08 -24.66 -7.03
N PHE A 598 20.24 -23.63 -7.07
CA PHE A 598 19.76 -23.03 -8.31
C PHE A 598 20.88 -22.31 -9.08
N THR A 599 21.78 -21.64 -8.36
CA THR A 599 22.98 -21.05 -8.96
C THR A 599 23.84 -22.12 -9.63
N LYS A 600 24.13 -23.23 -8.92
CA LYS A 600 24.92 -24.36 -9.47
C LYS A 600 24.23 -25.08 -10.62
N SER A 601 22.89 -25.12 -10.64
CA SER A 601 22.12 -25.75 -11.72
C SER A 601 21.99 -24.90 -12.98
N GLY A 602 22.49 -23.65 -12.95
CA GLY A 602 22.49 -22.73 -14.09
C GLY A 602 21.23 -21.86 -14.19
N SER A 603 20.48 -21.73 -13.10
CA SER A 603 19.31 -20.84 -13.05
C SER A 603 19.77 -19.38 -12.91
N LEU A 604 19.17 -18.50 -13.70
CA LEU A 604 19.38 -17.06 -13.64
C LEU A 604 18.66 -16.46 -12.43
N PRO A 605 19.25 -15.44 -11.77
CA PRO A 605 18.62 -14.81 -10.61
C PRO A 605 17.26 -14.21 -10.98
N GLU A 606 17.12 -13.57 -12.14
CA GLU A 606 15.87 -12.95 -12.59
C GLU A 606 14.75 -13.98 -12.75
N ALA A 607 15.08 -15.18 -13.25
CA ALA A 607 14.12 -16.27 -13.41
C ALA A 607 13.59 -16.78 -12.06
N LEU A 608 14.46 -16.82 -11.04
CA LEU A 608 14.05 -17.18 -9.68
C LEU A 608 13.17 -16.10 -9.05
N LEU A 609 13.54 -14.82 -9.17
CA LEU A 609 12.72 -13.73 -8.64
C LEU A 609 11.34 -13.70 -9.30
N ASP A 610 11.30 -13.87 -10.62
CA ASP A 610 10.08 -13.86 -11.42
C ASP A 610 9.17 -15.06 -11.08
N ILE A 611 9.68 -16.29 -11.00
CA ILE A 611 8.82 -17.43 -10.63
C ILE A 611 8.28 -17.30 -9.19
N ILE A 612 9.09 -16.80 -8.25
CA ILE A 612 8.68 -16.60 -6.86
C ILE A 612 7.55 -15.57 -6.76
N THR A 613 7.66 -14.47 -7.52
CA THR A 613 6.64 -13.42 -7.56
C THR A 613 5.41 -13.83 -8.36
N ASN A 614 5.56 -14.65 -9.39
CA ASN A 614 4.45 -15.14 -10.21
C ASN A 614 3.62 -16.24 -9.51
N CYS A 615 4.24 -17.00 -8.60
CA CYS A 615 3.53 -17.86 -7.65
C CYS A 615 2.92 -17.06 -6.48
N GLY A 616 3.44 -15.86 -6.26
CA GLY A 616 2.96 -14.92 -5.28
C GLY A 616 1.88 -14.00 -5.83
N SER A 617 1.05 -13.55 -4.92
CA SER A 617 0.13 -12.45 -5.12
C SER A 617 0.86 -11.13 -4.81
N GLY A 618 0.35 -10.01 -5.34
CA GLY A 618 1.03 -8.70 -5.29
C GLY A 618 1.12 -7.97 -6.64
N PHE A 619 0.70 -8.61 -7.73
CA PHE A 619 0.73 -8.04 -9.09
C PHE A 619 -0.65 -8.17 -9.76
N THR A 620 -0.92 -7.35 -10.77
CA THR A 620 -2.21 -7.34 -11.49
C THR A 620 -2.46 -8.63 -12.28
N ASN A 621 -1.44 -9.10 -12.99
CA ASN A 621 -1.51 -10.26 -13.88
C ASN A 621 -0.34 -11.21 -13.64
N ASN A 622 -0.53 -12.51 -13.83
CA ASN A 622 0.58 -13.46 -13.86
C ASN A 622 1.14 -13.53 -15.28
N ARG A 623 2.40 -13.10 -15.45
CA ARG A 623 3.16 -13.19 -16.71
C ARG A 623 4.59 -13.56 -16.38
N ALA A 624 5.18 -14.43 -17.20
CA ALA A 624 6.61 -14.73 -17.12
C ALA A 624 7.42 -13.69 -17.91
N GLY A 625 8.66 -13.47 -17.50
CA GLY A 625 9.61 -12.55 -18.10
C GLY A 625 9.66 -11.16 -17.47
N ARG A 626 9.19 -10.97 -16.23
CA ARG A 626 9.31 -9.67 -15.56
C ARG A 626 10.74 -9.38 -15.14
N ASN A 627 11.26 -8.22 -15.55
CA ASN A 627 12.53 -7.75 -15.02
C ASN A 627 12.35 -7.10 -13.63
N LEU A 628 13.46 -6.83 -12.93
CA LEU A 628 13.43 -6.30 -11.57
C LEU A 628 12.76 -4.92 -11.48
N ASP A 629 12.94 -4.05 -12.47
CA ASP A 629 12.33 -2.71 -12.50
C ASP A 629 10.80 -2.78 -12.69
N GLU A 630 10.32 -3.73 -13.50
CA GLU A 630 8.91 -4.06 -13.61
C GLU A 630 8.35 -4.61 -12.29
N LEU A 631 9.10 -5.48 -11.61
CA LEU A 631 8.72 -5.97 -10.27
C LEU A 631 8.60 -4.82 -9.27
N ILE A 632 9.53 -3.86 -9.29
CA ILE A 632 9.49 -2.69 -8.39
C ILE A 632 8.29 -1.80 -8.70
N SER A 633 8.08 -1.43 -9.97
CA SER A 633 7.03 -0.49 -10.36
C SER A 633 5.62 -1.07 -10.20
N GLU A 634 5.41 -2.34 -10.57
CA GLU A 634 4.08 -2.98 -10.56
C GLU A 634 3.64 -3.47 -9.16
N PHE A 635 4.55 -3.61 -8.18
CA PHE A 635 4.24 -4.27 -6.91
C PHE A 635 3.22 -3.53 -6.05
N GLU A 636 2.15 -4.20 -5.64
CA GLU A 636 1.14 -3.66 -4.73
C GLU A 636 0.87 -4.63 -3.56
N VAL A 637 1.18 -4.22 -2.33
CA VAL A 637 1.01 -5.05 -1.13
C VAL A 637 -0.46 -5.48 -0.93
N SER A 638 -1.41 -4.59 -1.25
CA SER A 638 -2.86 -4.88 -1.15
C SER A 638 -3.34 -5.98 -2.10
N ARG A 639 -2.55 -6.32 -3.12
CA ARG A 639 -2.85 -7.43 -4.04
C ARG A 639 -2.30 -8.76 -3.57
N ILE A 640 -1.59 -8.79 -2.44
CA ILE A 640 -1.17 -10.04 -1.83
C ILE A 640 -2.42 -10.74 -1.27
N THR A 641 -2.71 -11.92 -1.80
CA THR A 641 -3.72 -12.86 -1.34
C THR A 641 -3.33 -13.46 0.02
N THR A 642 -4.34 -13.87 0.77
CA THR A 642 -4.18 -14.47 2.10
C THR A 642 -3.97 -15.99 2.07
N HIS A 643 -4.27 -16.64 0.94
CA HIS A 643 -4.07 -18.09 0.78
C HIS A 643 -2.60 -18.44 0.51
N SER A 644 -2.21 -19.64 0.91
CA SER A 644 -0.85 -20.14 0.65
C SER A 644 -0.56 -20.24 -0.85
N ALA A 645 0.65 -19.87 -1.24
CA ALA A 645 1.09 -19.82 -2.63
C ALA A 645 1.75 -21.15 -3.04
N LEU A 646 1.22 -21.80 -4.08
CA LEU A 646 1.76 -23.04 -4.63
C LEU A 646 2.89 -22.71 -5.62
N LEU A 647 4.11 -23.14 -5.30
CA LEU A 647 5.28 -22.97 -6.14
C LEU A 647 5.47 -24.20 -7.03
N ASP A 648 5.41 -23.98 -8.36
CA ASP A 648 5.61 -25.02 -9.37
C ASP A 648 6.98 -24.89 -10.02
N LEU A 649 8.01 -25.47 -9.36
CA LEU A 649 9.39 -25.43 -9.85
C LEU A 649 9.60 -26.16 -11.18
N GLU A 650 8.65 -27.01 -11.63
CA GLU A 650 8.72 -27.61 -12.97
C GLU A 650 8.64 -26.56 -14.08
N LYS A 651 8.10 -25.36 -13.80
CA LYS A 651 8.06 -24.24 -14.73
C LYS A 651 9.35 -23.42 -14.77
N LEU A 652 10.25 -23.59 -13.80
CA LEU A 652 11.49 -22.81 -13.72
C LEU A 652 12.33 -22.84 -15.01
N PRO A 653 12.51 -23.98 -15.72
CA PRO A 653 13.26 -23.98 -16.97
C PRO A 653 12.68 -23.03 -18.04
N GLU A 654 11.35 -22.87 -18.09
CA GLU A 654 10.70 -21.96 -19.04
C GLU A 654 10.90 -20.50 -18.63
N PHE A 655 10.81 -20.18 -17.33
CA PHE A 655 11.18 -18.85 -16.84
C PHE A 655 12.65 -18.54 -17.17
N ASN A 656 13.54 -19.50 -16.93
CA ASN A 656 14.97 -19.36 -17.24
C ASN A 656 15.22 -19.11 -18.73
N ARG A 657 14.51 -19.81 -19.61
CA ARG A 657 14.56 -19.63 -21.06
C ARG A 657 14.18 -18.21 -21.49
N ILE A 658 13.10 -17.67 -20.92
CA ILE A 658 12.60 -16.32 -21.24
C ILE A 658 13.61 -15.26 -20.81
N HIS A 659 14.13 -15.36 -19.58
CA HIS A 659 15.15 -14.43 -19.07
C HIS A 659 16.48 -14.54 -19.81
N LEU A 660 16.89 -15.74 -20.17
CA LEU A 660 18.08 -15.96 -20.99
C LEU A 660 17.93 -15.33 -22.39
N LEU A 661 16.75 -15.46 -23.00
CA LEU A 661 16.44 -14.80 -24.27
C LEU A 661 16.52 -13.27 -24.14
N GLN A 662 16.02 -12.69 -23.05
CA GLN A 662 16.14 -11.25 -22.80
C GLN A 662 17.60 -10.82 -22.65
N ARG A 663 18.42 -11.55 -21.86
CA ARG A 663 19.85 -11.26 -21.70
C ARG A 663 20.64 -11.39 -23.01
N ILE A 664 20.30 -12.33 -23.89
CA ILE A 664 20.95 -12.47 -25.20
C ILE A 664 20.61 -11.30 -26.14
N ASN A 665 19.41 -10.72 -26.02
CA ASN A 665 18.99 -9.58 -26.85
C ASN A 665 19.53 -8.23 -26.34
N ASP A 666 19.99 -8.18 -25.10
CA ASP A 666 20.64 -7.02 -24.48
C ASP A 666 22.15 -7.08 -24.75
N GLU A 667 22.72 -6.06 -25.41
CA GLU A 667 24.12 -6.10 -25.85
C GLU A 667 25.11 -6.20 -24.68
N GLU A 668 24.85 -5.51 -23.57
CA GLU A 668 25.74 -5.48 -22.42
C GLU A 668 25.70 -6.82 -21.68
N LYS A 669 24.50 -7.34 -21.43
CA LYS A 669 24.31 -8.64 -20.76
C LYS A 669 24.76 -9.81 -21.63
N CYS A 670 24.60 -9.71 -22.94
CA CYS A 670 25.10 -10.71 -23.88
C CYS A 670 26.64 -10.80 -23.79
N GLY A 671 27.33 -9.68 -23.60
CA GLY A 671 28.77 -9.65 -23.36
C GLY A 671 29.22 -10.45 -22.12
N SER A 672 28.45 -10.44 -21.03
CA SER A 672 28.76 -11.27 -19.85
C SER A 672 28.48 -12.75 -20.13
N LEU A 673 27.36 -13.08 -20.79
CA LEU A 673 27.03 -14.45 -21.18
C LEU A 673 28.10 -15.08 -22.10
N VAL A 674 28.69 -14.28 -22.99
CA VAL A 674 29.80 -14.72 -23.85
C VAL A 674 31.01 -15.16 -23.01
N LYS A 675 31.40 -14.35 -22.01
CA LYS A 675 32.51 -14.69 -21.11
C LYS A 675 32.22 -15.92 -20.26
N ASP A 676 31.00 -16.01 -19.71
CA ASP A 676 30.57 -17.14 -18.90
C ASP A 676 30.58 -18.44 -19.72
N LEU A 677 30.06 -18.39 -20.95
CA LEU A 677 30.06 -19.56 -21.83
C LEU A 677 31.48 -19.93 -22.28
N GLN A 678 32.35 -18.95 -22.55
CA GLN A 678 33.75 -19.20 -22.87
C GLN A 678 34.44 -20.02 -21.77
N GLY A 679 34.28 -19.61 -20.50
CA GLY A 679 34.83 -20.36 -19.35
C GLY A 679 34.26 -21.78 -19.24
N LEU A 680 32.95 -21.96 -19.47
CA LEU A 680 32.31 -23.28 -19.48
C LEU A 680 32.85 -24.19 -20.59
N ILE A 681 33.09 -23.64 -21.79
CA ILE A 681 33.66 -24.37 -22.92
C ILE A 681 35.09 -24.79 -22.61
N GLU A 682 35.92 -23.87 -22.12
CA GLU A 682 37.31 -24.16 -21.73
C GLU A 682 37.39 -25.25 -20.66
N GLN A 683 36.50 -25.18 -19.65
CA GLN A 683 36.43 -26.19 -18.58
C GLN A 683 36.00 -27.57 -19.10
N THR A 684 35.06 -27.62 -20.05
CA THR A 684 34.44 -28.89 -20.51
C THR A 684 35.22 -29.54 -21.66
N TYR A 685 35.71 -28.73 -22.60
CA TYR A 685 36.28 -29.17 -23.86
C TYR A 685 37.72 -28.71 -24.10
N GLY A 686 38.34 -27.96 -23.18
CA GLY A 686 39.63 -27.29 -23.41
C GLY A 686 40.73 -28.16 -24.02
N SER A 687 40.87 -29.42 -23.60
CA SER A 687 41.85 -30.38 -24.16
C SER A 687 41.50 -30.94 -25.55
N HIS A 688 40.26 -30.78 -25.99
CA HIS A 688 39.71 -31.34 -27.22
C HIS A 688 39.43 -30.28 -28.30
N ILE A 689 39.54 -28.99 -27.96
CA ILE A 689 39.38 -27.89 -28.91
C ILE A 689 40.55 -27.94 -29.90
N GLN A 690 40.23 -28.07 -31.20
CA GLN A 690 41.26 -28.11 -32.24
C GLN A 690 41.69 -26.72 -32.72
N GLU A 691 40.77 -25.75 -32.70
CA GLU A 691 41.01 -24.37 -33.13
C GLU A 691 40.44 -23.39 -32.11
N SER A 692 41.22 -22.39 -31.72
CA SER A 692 40.82 -21.38 -30.74
C SER A 692 39.70 -20.46 -31.23
N ASP A 693 39.39 -20.48 -32.53
CA ASP A 693 38.40 -19.59 -33.13
C ASP A 693 36.99 -19.77 -32.55
N VAL A 694 36.68 -20.97 -32.04
CA VAL A 694 35.40 -21.26 -31.37
C VAL A 694 35.26 -20.56 -30.01
N LEU A 695 36.37 -20.05 -29.45
CA LEU A 695 36.40 -19.27 -28.21
C LEU A 695 36.31 -17.75 -28.47
N HIS A 696 36.36 -17.31 -29.73
CA HIS A 696 36.17 -15.89 -30.05
C HIS A 696 34.75 -15.41 -29.71
N SER A 697 34.67 -14.19 -29.20
CA SER A 697 33.40 -13.57 -28.76
C SER A 697 32.34 -13.53 -29.86
N GLU A 698 32.74 -13.25 -31.11
CA GLU A 698 31.83 -13.20 -32.26
C GLU A 698 31.20 -14.57 -32.58
N TYR A 699 31.99 -15.64 -32.47
CA TYR A 699 31.49 -17.01 -32.68
C TYR A 699 30.48 -17.38 -31.60
N ILE A 700 30.85 -17.16 -30.33
CA ILE A 700 29.99 -17.45 -29.18
C ILE A 700 28.69 -16.63 -29.25
N LYS A 701 28.78 -15.33 -29.55
CA LYS A 701 27.61 -14.45 -29.71
C LYS A 701 26.69 -14.93 -30.83
N ARG A 702 27.24 -15.37 -31.97
CA ARG A 702 26.46 -15.97 -33.06
C ARG A 702 25.74 -17.24 -32.60
N VAL A 703 26.42 -18.13 -31.89
CA VAL A 703 25.81 -19.36 -31.33
C VAL A 703 24.68 -19.02 -30.37
N LEU A 704 24.89 -18.08 -29.44
CA LEU A 704 23.87 -17.64 -28.50
C LEU A 704 22.64 -17.08 -29.23
N HIS A 705 22.82 -16.23 -30.25
CA HIS A 705 21.70 -15.68 -31.01
C HIS A 705 20.93 -16.74 -31.82
N LEU A 706 21.60 -17.76 -32.36
CA LEU A 706 20.96 -18.86 -33.08
C LEU A 706 20.25 -19.85 -32.15
N ARG A 707 20.70 -19.97 -30.90
CA ARG A 707 20.14 -20.88 -29.90
C ARG A 707 19.19 -20.20 -28.92
N LYS A 708 19.04 -18.87 -28.98
CA LYS A 708 18.11 -18.13 -28.12
C LYS A 708 16.70 -18.69 -28.25
N GLY A 709 16.05 -18.94 -27.12
CA GLY A 709 14.72 -19.54 -27.08
C GLY A 709 14.67 -21.07 -27.23
N HIS A 710 15.79 -21.76 -27.48
CA HIS A 710 15.87 -23.22 -27.52
C HIS A 710 16.67 -23.85 -26.38
N ILE A 711 17.39 -23.03 -25.62
CA ILE A 711 18.17 -23.44 -24.44
C ILE A 711 17.53 -22.84 -23.20
N HIS A 712 17.49 -23.61 -22.12
CA HIS A 712 16.97 -23.12 -20.85
C HIS A 712 18.08 -22.49 -20.01
N ARG A 713 19.32 -22.94 -20.18
CA ARG A 713 20.51 -22.46 -19.45
C ARG A 713 21.76 -22.54 -20.33
N LEU A 714 22.82 -21.82 -19.96
CA LEU A 714 24.09 -21.85 -20.70
C LEU A 714 24.74 -23.23 -20.73
N GLN A 715 24.61 -24.00 -19.64
CA GLN A 715 25.16 -25.35 -19.53
C GLN A 715 24.59 -26.31 -20.58
N ASP A 716 23.39 -26.04 -21.11
CA ASP A 716 22.80 -26.85 -22.17
C ASP A 716 23.71 -26.84 -23.42
N LEU A 717 24.37 -25.72 -23.71
CA LEU A 717 25.26 -25.59 -24.87
C LEU A 717 26.56 -26.39 -24.75
N VAL A 718 26.98 -26.79 -23.56
CA VAL A 718 28.17 -27.64 -23.36
C VAL A 718 27.81 -29.12 -23.21
N THR A 719 26.54 -29.50 -23.36
CA THR A 719 26.14 -30.92 -23.35
C THR A 719 26.60 -31.66 -24.61
N PRO A 720 26.65 -33.01 -24.59
CA PRO A 720 27.02 -33.81 -25.76
C PRO A 720 26.20 -33.49 -27.03
N ALA A 721 24.93 -33.08 -26.86
CA ALA A 721 24.04 -32.71 -27.96
C ALA A 721 24.54 -31.49 -28.76
N TYR A 722 25.31 -30.60 -28.13
CA TYR A 722 25.85 -29.38 -28.73
C TYR A 722 27.38 -29.39 -28.86
N SER A 723 28.05 -30.49 -28.45
CA SER A 723 29.50 -30.66 -28.53
C SER A 723 30.09 -30.34 -29.91
N TYR A 724 29.33 -30.60 -30.99
CA TYR A 724 29.74 -30.33 -32.37
C TYR A 724 30.03 -28.86 -32.68
N LEU A 725 29.52 -27.93 -31.87
CA LEU A 725 29.79 -26.49 -31.99
C LEU A 725 31.22 -26.16 -31.54
N TRP A 726 31.77 -26.93 -30.61
CA TRP A 726 33.05 -26.63 -29.95
C TRP A 726 34.17 -27.56 -30.39
N VAL A 727 33.83 -28.80 -30.74
CA VAL A 727 34.80 -29.85 -31.10
C VAL A 727 34.35 -30.53 -32.40
N ARG A 728 35.31 -30.87 -33.26
CA ARG A 728 35.05 -31.63 -34.49
C ARG A 728 34.61 -33.07 -34.17
N PRO A 729 33.47 -33.55 -34.69
CA PRO A 729 33.03 -34.91 -34.46
C PRO A 729 33.92 -35.93 -35.20
N SER A 730 34.04 -37.13 -34.65
CA SER A 730 34.66 -38.27 -35.32
C SER A 730 33.58 -39.18 -35.87
N VAL A 731 33.37 -39.16 -37.19
CA VAL A 731 32.30 -39.93 -37.86
C VAL A 731 32.92 -40.95 -38.81
N PRO A 732 32.76 -42.26 -38.56
CA PRO A 732 33.25 -43.29 -39.47
C PRO A 732 32.54 -43.27 -40.83
N ARG A 733 33.29 -43.41 -41.92
CA ARG A 733 32.75 -43.39 -43.31
C ARG A 733 31.63 -44.42 -43.53
N GLY A 734 31.77 -45.62 -42.96
CA GLY A 734 30.74 -46.67 -43.05
C GLY A 734 29.37 -46.27 -42.45
N GLN A 735 29.33 -45.35 -41.47
CA GLN A 735 28.06 -44.83 -40.96
C GLN A 735 27.38 -43.86 -41.93
N LEU A 736 28.17 -43.09 -42.68
CA LEU A 736 27.68 -42.15 -43.68
C LEU A 736 27.15 -42.88 -44.94
N GLU A 737 27.90 -43.89 -45.40
CA GLU A 737 27.51 -44.75 -46.52
C GLU A 737 26.26 -45.57 -46.20
N GLY A 738 26.06 -45.95 -44.93
CA GLY A 738 24.83 -46.56 -44.45
C GLY A 738 23.58 -45.64 -44.53
N VAL A 739 23.76 -44.32 -44.63
CA VAL A 739 22.67 -43.34 -44.79
C VAL A 739 22.40 -43.05 -46.27
N SER A 740 23.45 -42.96 -47.10
CA SER A 740 23.35 -42.71 -48.54
C SER A 740 24.54 -43.30 -49.27
N SER A 741 24.26 -44.01 -50.37
CA SER A 741 25.28 -44.49 -51.33
C SER A 741 25.84 -43.37 -52.22
N GLU A 742 25.28 -42.15 -52.16
CA GLU A 742 25.71 -40.96 -52.92
C GLU A 742 26.54 -39.99 -52.06
N ALA A 743 27.23 -40.50 -51.02
CA ALA A 743 27.97 -39.72 -50.03
C ALA A 743 28.93 -38.68 -50.66
N ASP A 744 29.83 -39.12 -51.55
CA ASP A 744 30.83 -38.25 -52.19
C ASP A 744 30.19 -37.17 -53.07
N THR A 745 29.09 -37.51 -53.75
CA THR A 745 28.32 -36.57 -54.57
C THR A 745 27.66 -35.49 -53.70
N ILE A 746 27.07 -35.89 -52.56
CA ILE A 746 26.46 -34.94 -51.61
C ILE A 746 27.52 -34.00 -51.07
N ILE A 747 28.68 -34.52 -50.65
CA ILE A 747 29.78 -33.72 -50.10
C ILE A 747 30.27 -32.70 -51.14
N THR A 748 30.55 -33.16 -52.36
CA THR A 748 31.06 -32.30 -53.45
C THR A 748 30.10 -31.16 -53.76
N LEU A 749 28.80 -31.44 -53.87
CA LEU A 749 27.80 -30.41 -54.16
C LEU A 749 27.64 -29.39 -53.02
N VAL A 750 27.81 -29.80 -51.76
CA VAL A 750 27.78 -28.85 -50.63
C VAL A 750 29.04 -27.99 -50.61
N LEU A 751 30.20 -28.54 -50.94
CA LEU A 751 31.44 -27.75 -51.08
C LEU A 751 31.32 -26.70 -52.20
N GLU A 752 30.76 -27.07 -53.36
CA GLU A 752 30.48 -26.12 -54.45
C GLU A 752 29.50 -25.02 -54.04
N LEU A 753 28.43 -25.40 -53.31
CA LEU A 753 27.45 -24.45 -52.78
C LEU A 753 28.13 -23.43 -51.86
N ILE A 754 29.02 -23.89 -50.98
CA ILE A 754 29.71 -23.01 -50.04
C ILE A 754 30.69 -22.07 -50.75
N GLN A 755 31.43 -22.58 -51.74
CA GLN A 755 32.34 -21.76 -52.55
C GLN A 755 31.60 -20.66 -53.33
N ARG A 756 30.38 -20.93 -53.81
CA ARG A 756 29.56 -19.96 -54.55
C ARG A 756 29.07 -18.79 -53.69
N HIS A 757 28.87 -19.00 -52.39
CA HIS A 757 28.24 -18.03 -51.47
C HIS A 757 29.20 -17.50 -50.40
N SER A 758 30.43 -17.17 -50.79
CA SER A 758 31.59 -16.89 -49.91
C SER A 758 31.45 -15.82 -48.81
N LYS A 759 30.35 -15.07 -48.69
CA LYS A 759 30.27 -13.93 -47.76
C LYS A 759 29.15 -13.90 -46.73
N GLU A 760 28.04 -14.63 -46.85
CA GLU A 760 27.03 -14.68 -45.77
C GLU A 760 26.00 -15.79 -46.01
N PHE A 761 25.89 -16.73 -45.07
CA PHE A 761 24.84 -17.75 -45.10
C PHE A 761 23.68 -17.33 -44.21
N THR A 762 22.52 -17.09 -44.81
CA THR A 762 21.26 -17.04 -44.07
C THR A 762 20.62 -18.41 -44.04
N THR A 763 19.89 -18.70 -42.96
CA THR A 763 19.17 -19.96 -42.78
C THR A 763 18.15 -20.20 -43.91
N GLU A 764 17.52 -19.15 -44.40
CA GLU A 764 16.54 -19.20 -45.50
C GLU A 764 17.19 -19.56 -46.84
N CYS A 765 18.30 -18.89 -47.18
CA CYS A 765 19.05 -19.16 -48.40
C CYS A 765 19.56 -20.61 -48.43
N LEU A 766 20.15 -21.08 -47.32
CA LEU A 766 20.62 -22.46 -47.20
C LEU A 766 19.49 -23.47 -47.33
N ASN A 767 18.32 -23.23 -46.73
CA ASN A 767 17.19 -24.15 -46.86
C ASN A 767 16.71 -24.30 -48.32
N LEU A 768 16.70 -23.21 -49.10
CA LEU A 768 16.34 -23.26 -50.52
C LEU A 768 17.38 -24.02 -51.35
N GLU A 769 18.66 -23.71 -51.14
CA GLU A 769 19.77 -24.35 -51.87
C GLU A 769 19.89 -25.84 -51.52
N LEU A 770 19.74 -26.22 -50.25
CA LEU A 770 19.75 -27.62 -49.83
C LEU A 770 18.59 -28.43 -50.41
N ARG A 771 17.41 -27.81 -50.59
CA ARG A 771 16.29 -28.44 -51.33
C ARG A 771 16.62 -28.60 -52.81
N GLY A 772 17.28 -27.61 -53.42
CA GLY A 772 17.77 -27.69 -54.80
C GLY A 772 18.80 -28.80 -54.99
N LEU A 773 19.74 -28.93 -54.05
CA LEU A 773 20.77 -29.97 -54.03
C LEU A 773 20.15 -31.37 -53.95
N ALA A 774 19.19 -31.59 -53.07
CA ALA A 774 18.52 -32.88 -52.93
C ALA A 774 17.78 -33.31 -54.21
N LYS A 775 17.28 -32.38 -55.04
CA LYS A 775 16.66 -32.71 -56.33
C LYS A 775 17.65 -33.26 -57.36
N LYS A 776 18.95 -33.02 -57.18
CA LYS A 776 20.01 -33.53 -58.07
C LYS A 776 20.41 -34.98 -57.75
N MET A 777 19.94 -35.53 -56.62
CA MET A 777 20.24 -36.89 -56.19
C MET A 777 19.35 -37.90 -56.92
N LYS A 778 19.92 -39.05 -57.30
CA LYS A 778 19.17 -40.10 -58.01
C LYS A 778 18.48 -41.06 -57.07
N SER A 779 19.12 -41.39 -55.94
CA SER A 779 18.65 -42.43 -55.02
C SER A 779 18.29 -41.90 -53.63
N THR A 780 18.86 -40.76 -53.24
CA THR A 780 18.72 -40.21 -51.89
C THR A 780 17.65 -39.13 -51.83
N LYS A 781 16.58 -39.36 -51.06
CA LYS A 781 15.54 -38.35 -50.81
C LYS A 781 16.08 -37.20 -49.94
N TYR A 782 15.40 -36.04 -49.98
CA TYR A 782 15.76 -34.86 -49.17
C TYR A 782 16.00 -35.17 -47.69
N SER A 783 15.13 -35.97 -47.05
CA SER A 783 15.31 -36.38 -45.65
C SER A 783 16.59 -37.19 -45.41
N GLY A 784 16.99 -38.01 -46.39
CA GLY A 784 18.25 -38.75 -46.37
C GLY A 784 19.46 -37.82 -46.49
N VAL A 785 19.42 -36.85 -47.41
CA VAL A 785 20.47 -35.82 -47.55
C VAL A 785 20.62 -35.01 -46.26
N MET A 786 19.51 -34.63 -45.62
CA MET A 786 19.55 -33.89 -44.36
C MET A 786 20.09 -34.73 -43.19
N LYS A 787 19.75 -36.02 -43.12
CA LYS A 787 20.32 -36.94 -42.13
C LYS A 787 21.82 -37.14 -42.36
N PHE A 788 22.24 -37.31 -43.60
CA PHE A 788 23.64 -37.43 -44.00
C PHE A 788 24.43 -36.20 -43.57
N LEU A 789 23.97 -34.99 -43.94
CA LEU A 789 24.68 -33.75 -43.60
C LEU A 789 24.69 -33.49 -42.10
N ARG A 790 23.60 -33.77 -41.39
CA ARG A 790 23.59 -33.69 -39.93
C ARG A 790 24.62 -34.61 -39.30
N LEU A 791 24.66 -35.87 -39.73
CA LEU A 791 25.62 -36.85 -39.23
C LEU A 791 27.05 -36.42 -39.55
N ALA A 792 27.33 -36.00 -40.79
CA ALA A 792 28.66 -35.53 -41.21
C ALA A 792 29.13 -34.30 -40.42
N LEU A 793 28.23 -33.34 -40.17
CA LEU A 793 28.58 -32.09 -39.51
C LEU A 793 28.58 -32.16 -37.98
N SER A 794 27.77 -33.02 -37.36
CA SER A 794 27.68 -33.09 -35.89
C SER A 794 28.06 -34.43 -35.26
N GLY A 795 28.14 -35.50 -36.03
CA GLY A 795 28.18 -36.86 -35.50
C GLY A 795 26.88 -37.30 -34.82
N GLN A 796 25.80 -36.51 -34.94
CA GLN A 796 24.52 -36.78 -34.29
C GLN A 796 23.42 -37.10 -35.31
N GLN A 797 22.44 -37.90 -34.89
CA GLN A 797 21.25 -38.24 -35.69
C GLN A 797 20.09 -37.25 -35.48
N GLN A 798 20.11 -36.49 -34.38
CA GLN A 798 19.10 -35.49 -33.99
C GLN A 798 19.77 -34.15 -33.68
N GLY A 799 19.00 -33.06 -33.62
CA GLY A 799 19.53 -31.70 -33.46
C GLY A 799 18.74 -30.61 -34.21
N PRO A 800 19.28 -29.39 -34.36
CA PRO A 800 18.64 -28.31 -35.13
C PRO A 800 18.58 -28.61 -36.63
N SER A 801 18.03 -27.69 -37.42
CA SER A 801 18.03 -27.86 -38.89
C SER A 801 19.48 -27.81 -39.43
N VAL A 802 19.74 -28.51 -40.54
CA VAL A 802 21.08 -28.53 -41.16
C VAL A 802 21.50 -27.11 -41.56
N ALA A 803 20.58 -26.29 -42.03
CA ALA A 803 20.84 -24.89 -42.33
C ALA A 803 21.33 -24.12 -41.09
N GLU A 804 20.65 -24.22 -39.93
CA GLU A 804 21.10 -23.59 -38.69
C GLU A 804 22.48 -24.10 -38.23
N MET A 805 22.73 -25.40 -38.38
CA MET A 805 24.05 -25.98 -38.06
C MET A 805 25.14 -25.37 -38.94
N MET A 806 24.89 -25.26 -40.24
CA MET A 806 25.83 -24.66 -41.18
C MET A 806 26.10 -23.18 -40.86
N VAL A 807 25.07 -22.39 -40.56
CA VAL A 807 25.26 -20.99 -40.13
C VAL A 807 26.05 -20.90 -38.83
N SER A 808 25.79 -21.79 -37.86
CA SER A 808 26.49 -21.81 -36.57
C SER A 808 27.98 -22.09 -36.74
N LEU A 809 28.33 -23.11 -37.53
CA LEU A 809 29.72 -23.52 -37.78
C LEU A 809 30.48 -22.51 -38.64
N GLY A 810 29.82 -21.95 -39.67
CA GLY A 810 30.45 -21.08 -40.65
C GLY A 810 31.12 -21.84 -41.80
N ALA A 811 31.38 -21.13 -42.89
CA ALA A 811 31.84 -21.67 -44.17
C ALA A 811 33.10 -22.54 -44.05
N ASN A 812 34.13 -22.00 -43.39
CA ASN A 812 35.45 -22.60 -43.32
C ASN A 812 35.42 -23.94 -42.58
N GLU A 813 34.70 -24.00 -41.45
CA GLU A 813 34.60 -25.19 -40.63
C GLU A 813 33.80 -26.31 -41.32
N ILE A 814 32.73 -25.95 -42.06
CA ILE A 814 31.99 -26.93 -42.86
C ILE A 814 32.89 -27.51 -43.96
N CYS A 815 33.60 -26.65 -44.71
CA CYS A 815 34.51 -27.09 -45.75
C CYS A 815 35.57 -28.04 -45.20
N HIS A 816 36.15 -27.73 -44.05
CA HIS A 816 37.14 -28.57 -43.40
C HIS A 816 36.58 -29.95 -43.02
N ARG A 817 35.42 -29.98 -42.34
CA ARG A 817 34.77 -31.25 -41.93
C ARG A 817 34.47 -32.14 -43.14
N LEU A 818 33.93 -31.55 -44.20
CA LEU A 818 33.54 -32.26 -45.40
C LEU A 818 34.73 -32.72 -46.26
N GLN A 819 35.78 -31.91 -46.41
CA GLN A 819 37.00 -32.30 -47.13
C GLN A 819 37.73 -33.44 -46.43
N LYS A 820 37.77 -33.44 -45.10
CA LYS A 820 38.35 -34.54 -44.32
C LYS A 820 37.62 -35.87 -44.56
N LEU A 821 36.30 -35.83 -44.71
CA LEU A 821 35.49 -37.02 -45.02
C LEU A 821 35.72 -37.55 -46.45
N LEU A 822 36.13 -36.70 -47.40
CA LEU A 822 36.54 -37.14 -48.74
C LEU A 822 37.94 -37.79 -48.75
N GLN A 823 38.80 -37.41 -47.80
CA GLN A 823 40.18 -37.91 -47.69
C GLN A 823 40.29 -39.22 -46.89
N GLN A 824 39.31 -39.50 -46.02
CA GLN A 824 39.17 -40.77 -45.28
C GLN A 824 38.44 -41.80 -46.13
#